data_AF-A0A5N5N781-F1
#
_entry.id   AF-A0A5N5N781-F1
#
_cell.length_a   1.000
_cell.length_b   1.000
_cell.length_c   1.000
_cell.angle_alpha   90.00
_cell.angle_beta   90.00
_cell.angle_gamma   90.00
#
_symmetry.space_group_name_H-M   'P 1'
#
loop_
_entity.id
_entity.type
_entity.pdbx_description
1 polymer ?
#
loop_
_entity_poly.entity_id
_entity_poly.type
_entity_poly.pdbx_seq_one_letter_code
_entity_poly.pdbx_strand_id
1 'polypeptide(L)'
;MNYKELIREAIKLLDMYEPHKQCVDTFIEDSAKTLVNRPSAEQIFITDTVYGCIVHQKLLDIVINAFYDQKGKYFLKADRNQFVVVSYLAMFHLEDLGLEQFSTIIKSMDSSKMYKFLSFFFNVTNLTTWIHGEWSQLYDATYVERKWIEPLLRWQTEVEGLVEYLEKKTTKGSQPKKFPKKSTEPQEFDLTKPKPRPLPAPELIPQQEKPKPVPASTHRAPKEQWVLEDIKQKNHLKAQKVLYEANTQQFRCANPQKSEKTKNIMSQIQQNREAKLKFDSIYSSGTPATHKTNSLPIRLNTAAIFREGAFYNRQREEELNRLERLMQGASEPSAFLQWQKEMKEKDLQEELAQLERRRLEGKISHEEALLARQRVLELNQHKAVLKKEETAQLMRRYAEKRLREEKEMKELVQMVADGHKNSKAAKVKLQEIKKHIVKEVSEQSQELLRQALEEAQAELSRKFELIRQIRAIESVPHLSHKFLDDTETGGHELLCEMSLAELRERLARLKEQEQREQEKRRQRILEEKQSREQQLLEQLDTITACRTAAGLATTQKQDEKKMRLKLKEAVSTDERVVALQKTLEMKQQERQKRKETEKAKSKLNEQMAAQNVKTYSHKKQVLEKQHWLQLEQALEKQVQREASRRNTSGLIQGIAI
;
A
#
# COMPACT_ATOMS: atom_id res chain seq x y z
N MET A 1 -1.27 37.38 24.92
CA MET A 1 -2.25 36.91 23.93
C MET A 1 -1.70 35.71 23.19
N ASN A 2 -2.50 34.65 23.00
CA ASN A 2 -2.12 33.55 22.11
C ASN A 2 -2.77 33.76 20.72
N TYR A 3 -2.16 34.62 19.89
CA TYR A 3 -2.74 35.02 18.60
C TYR A 3 -3.13 33.84 17.69
N LYS A 4 -2.47 32.69 17.84
CA LYS A 4 -2.80 31.46 17.12
C LYS A 4 -4.21 30.94 17.43
N GLU A 5 -4.66 31.09 18.68
CA GLU A 5 -6.00 30.68 19.12
C GLU A 5 -7.04 31.75 18.80
N LEU A 6 -6.70 33.04 18.96
CA LEU A 6 -7.57 34.16 18.57
C LEU A 6 -7.95 34.09 17.08
N ILE A 7 -6.97 33.93 16.20
CA ILE A 7 -7.20 33.82 14.74
C ILE A 7 -7.96 32.53 14.39
N ARG A 8 -7.74 31.43 15.12
CA ARG A 8 -8.52 30.19 14.94
C ARG A 8 -9.98 30.36 15.34
N GLU A 9 -10.30 31.23 16.28
CA GLU A 9 -11.69 31.51 16.67
C GLU A 9 -12.34 32.55 15.76
N ALA A 10 -11.62 33.59 15.33
CA ALA A 10 -12.08 34.49 14.28
C ALA A 10 -12.42 33.74 12.97
N ILE A 11 -11.58 32.80 12.54
CA ILE A 11 -11.86 31.93 11.37
C ILE A 11 -13.11 31.08 11.60
N LYS A 12 -13.27 30.43 12.77
CA LYS A 12 -14.48 29.64 13.08
C LYS A 12 -15.76 30.48 13.07
N LEU A 13 -15.70 31.72 13.55
CA LEU A 13 -16.86 32.62 13.51
C LEU A 13 -17.21 33.00 12.07
N LEU A 14 -16.22 33.31 11.23
CA LEU A 14 -16.42 33.53 9.79
C LEU A 14 -16.91 32.26 9.05
N ASP A 15 -16.52 31.07 9.49
CA ASP A 15 -17.03 29.79 8.96
C ASP A 15 -18.50 29.50 9.35
N MET A 16 -19.00 30.12 10.43
CA MET A 16 -20.38 29.97 10.91
C MET A 16 -21.33 31.11 10.46
N TYR A 17 -20.79 32.23 9.95
CA TYR A 17 -21.59 33.37 9.54
C TYR A 17 -22.32 33.12 8.20
N GLU A 18 -23.66 33.16 8.24
CA GLU A 18 -24.50 33.04 7.03
C GLU A 18 -25.19 34.39 6.70
N PRO A 19 -24.74 35.13 5.67
CA PRO A 19 -25.23 36.49 5.35
C PRO A 19 -26.68 36.55 4.85
N HIS A 20 -27.36 35.41 4.73
CA HIS A 20 -28.79 35.31 4.39
C HIS A 20 -29.69 35.02 5.61
N LYS A 21 -29.11 34.81 6.81
CA LYS A 21 -29.86 34.39 8.01
C LYS A 21 -29.79 35.38 9.16
N GLN A 22 -28.69 36.11 9.31
CA GLN A 22 -28.43 37.00 10.46
C GLN A 22 -27.82 38.32 10.00
N CYS A 23 -28.10 39.41 10.74
CA CYS A 23 -27.44 40.69 10.52
C CYS A 23 -26.04 40.68 11.17
N VAL A 24 -25.11 41.47 10.64
CA VAL A 24 -23.72 41.51 11.12
C VAL A 24 -23.66 41.86 12.61
N ASP A 25 -24.36 42.92 13.02
CA ASP A 25 -24.31 43.42 14.40
C ASP A 25 -24.89 42.38 15.38
N THR A 26 -26.05 41.80 15.04
CA THR A 26 -26.66 40.72 15.84
C THR A 26 -25.78 39.47 15.95
N PHE A 27 -25.05 39.12 14.87
CA PHE A 27 -24.13 38.00 14.89
C PHE A 27 -22.89 38.28 15.75
N ILE A 28 -22.34 39.50 15.70
CA ILE A 28 -21.22 39.89 16.57
C ILE A 28 -21.64 39.92 18.04
N GLU A 29 -22.80 40.49 18.38
CA GLU A 29 -23.32 40.45 19.75
C GLU A 29 -23.46 39.02 20.28
N ASP A 30 -24.06 38.12 19.50
CA ASP A 30 -24.21 36.72 19.90
C ASP A 30 -22.85 36.01 19.98
N SER A 31 -21.91 36.30 19.08
CA SER A 31 -20.54 35.79 19.17
C SER A 31 -19.84 36.25 20.45
N ALA A 32 -19.98 37.52 20.84
CA ALA A 32 -19.42 38.08 22.07
C ALA A 32 -19.99 37.36 23.31
N LYS A 33 -21.30 37.05 23.32
CA LYS A 33 -21.96 36.25 24.37
C LYS A 33 -21.36 34.83 24.47
N THR A 34 -20.88 34.24 23.37
CA THR A 34 -20.16 32.94 23.42
C THR A 34 -18.70 33.05 23.88
N LEU A 35 -18.06 34.21 23.72
CA LEU A 35 -16.65 34.44 24.05
C LEU A 35 -16.42 34.89 25.51
N VAL A 36 -17.48 34.99 26.33
CA VAL A 36 -17.47 35.55 27.71
C VAL A 36 -16.35 35.02 28.62
N ASN A 37 -15.86 33.80 28.40
CA ASN A 37 -14.77 33.19 29.20
C ASN A 37 -13.36 33.71 28.89
N ARG A 38 -13.19 34.65 27.93
CA ARG A 38 -11.90 35.27 27.55
C ARG A 38 -11.66 36.63 28.21
N PRO A 39 -10.40 37.13 28.26
CA PRO A 39 -10.13 38.53 28.58
C PRO A 39 -10.80 39.49 27.59
N SER A 40 -11.28 40.64 28.06
CA SER A 40 -11.98 41.64 27.22
C SER A 40 -11.17 42.09 26.00
N ALA A 41 -9.86 42.31 26.16
CA ALA A 41 -8.98 42.66 25.05
C ALA A 41 -8.79 41.53 24.02
N GLU A 42 -8.96 40.25 24.39
CA GLU A 42 -8.99 39.14 23.43
C GLU A 42 -10.35 39.01 22.74
N GLN A 43 -11.45 39.33 23.45
CA GLN A 43 -12.81 39.36 22.88
C GLN A 43 -12.92 40.45 21.81
N ILE A 44 -12.55 41.69 22.14
CA ILE A 44 -12.57 42.85 21.24
C ILE A 44 -11.77 42.57 19.97
N PHE A 45 -10.54 42.04 20.10
CA PHE A 45 -9.73 41.67 18.94
C PHE A 45 -10.41 40.62 18.03
N ILE A 46 -11.13 39.65 18.60
CA ILE A 46 -11.88 38.67 17.80
C ILE A 46 -13.13 39.31 17.16
N THR A 47 -13.92 40.08 17.91
CA THR A 47 -15.15 40.71 17.37
C THR A 47 -14.83 41.70 16.25
N ASP A 48 -13.83 42.54 16.44
CA ASP A 48 -13.50 43.63 15.52
C ASP A 48 -12.90 43.08 14.23
N THR A 49 -12.03 42.05 14.34
CA THR A 49 -11.48 41.39 13.14
C THR A 49 -12.53 40.60 12.36
N VAL A 50 -13.49 39.94 13.03
CA VAL A 50 -14.61 39.26 12.35
C VAL A 50 -15.57 40.28 11.72
N TYR A 51 -15.94 41.35 12.44
CA TYR A 51 -16.78 42.43 11.93
C TYR A 51 -16.16 43.08 10.69
N GLY A 52 -14.90 43.50 10.76
CA GLY A 52 -14.18 44.11 9.65
C GLY A 52 -14.02 43.18 8.44
N CYS A 53 -13.79 41.87 8.66
CA CYS A 53 -13.78 40.88 7.59
C CYS A 53 -15.13 40.77 6.87
N ILE A 54 -16.25 40.88 7.59
CA ILE A 54 -17.61 40.84 7.01
C ILE A 54 -17.95 42.15 6.29
N VAL A 55 -17.71 43.30 6.94
CA VAL A 55 -18.01 44.63 6.37
C VAL A 55 -17.21 44.90 5.09
N HIS A 56 -15.91 44.57 5.09
CA HIS A 56 -15.04 44.76 3.93
C HIS A 56 -14.98 43.53 2.99
N GLN A 57 -15.86 42.53 3.18
CA GLN A 57 -15.82 41.26 2.45
C GLN A 57 -15.67 41.45 0.93
N LYS A 58 -16.47 42.33 0.32
CA LYS A 58 -16.44 42.58 -1.15
C LYS A 58 -15.06 42.97 -1.68
N LEU A 59 -14.29 43.72 -0.89
CA LEU A 59 -12.96 44.20 -1.23
C LEU A 59 -11.93 43.08 -1.06
N LEU A 60 -12.01 42.34 0.05
CA LEU A 60 -11.11 41.23 0.37
C LEU A 60 -11.31 40.05 -0.60
N ASP A 61 -12.57 39.78 -0.99
CA ASP A 61 -12.94 38.71 -1.92
C ASP A 61 -12.31 38.90 -3.32
N ILE A 62 -12.06 40.14 -3.77
CA ILE A 62 -11.33 40.43 -5.02
C ILE A 62 -9.93 39.81 -4.96
N VAL A 63 -9.11 40.24 -3.99
CA VAL A 63 -7.73 39.76 -3.79
C VAL A 63 -7.68 38.23 -3.68
N ILE A 64 -8.62 37.68 -2.93
CA ILE A 64 -8.64 36.25 -2.61
C ILE A 64 -9.11 35.42 -3.81
N ASN A 65 -10.07 35.90 -4.60
CA ASN A 65 -10.47 35.21 -5.83
C ASN A 65 -9.29 35.10 -6.81
N ALA A 66 -8.60 36.20 -7.12
CA ALA A 66 -7.42 36.14 -7.99
C ALA A 66 -6.27 35.30 -7.42
N PHE A 67 -6.09 35.25 -6.09
CA PHE A 67 -5.15 34.32 -5.47
C PHE A 67 -5.54 32.86 -5.73
N TYR A 68 -6.82 32.52 -5.62
CA TYR A 68 -7.31 31.17 -5.94
C TYR A 68 -7.28 30.87 -7.45
N ASP A 69 -7.46 31.84 -8.33
CA ASP A 69 -7.34 31.63 -9.78
C ASP A 69 -5.87 31.41 -10.20
N GLN A 70 -4.93 32.18 -9.63
CA GLN A 70 -3.50 32.01 -9.93
C GLN A 70 -2.85 30.81 -9.21
N LYS A 71 -3.23 30.52 -7.96
CA LYS A 71 -2.53 29.56 -7.07
C LYS A 71 -3.43 28.52 -6.41
N GLY A 72 -4.75 28.62 -6.52
CA GLY A 72 -5.74 27.81 -5.78
C GLY A 72 -5.70 26.31 -6.05
N LYS A 73 -5.05 25.85 -7.13
CA LYS A 73 -4.72 24.43 -7.36
C LYS A 73 -3.91 23.79 -6.20
N TYR A 74 -3.30 24.59 -5.33
CA TYR A 74 -2.49 24.16 -4.19
C TYR A 74 -3.14 24.40 -2.81
N PHE A 75 -4.39 24.86 -2.74
CA PHE A 75 -5.07 25.25 -1.49
C PHE A 75 -6.49 24.70 -1.39
N LEU A 76 -6.96 24.49 -0.15
CA LEU A 76 -8.34 24.04 0.10
C LEU A 76 -9.29 25.22 0.16
N LYS A 77 -10.58 25.01 -0.15
CA LYS A 77 -11.61 26.05 0.06
C LYS A 77 -11.78 26.44 1.53
N ALA A 78 -11.55 25.49 2.45
CA ALA A 78 -11.52 25.75 3.90
C ALA A 78 -10.39 26.71 4.34
N ASP A 79 -9.36 26.90 3.50
CA ASP A 79 -8.31 27.89 3.79
C ASP A 79 -8.74 29.33 3.44
N ARG A 80 -9.91 29.54 2.79
CA ARG A 80 -10.32 30.87 2.30
C ARG A 80 -10.39 31.89 3.43
N ASN A 81 -11.11 31.57 4.51
CA ASN A 81 -11.29 32.47 5.64
C ASN A 81 -9.97 32.73 6.41
N GLN A 82 -9.01 31.80 6.35
CA GLN A 82 -7.64 32.05 6.82
C GLN A 82 -6.95 33.18 6.00
N PHE A 83 -7.17 33.23 4.68
CA PHE A 83 -6.66 34.31 3.85
C PHE A 83 -7.49 35.61 3.99
N VAL A 84 -8.80 35.55 4.25
CA VAL A 84 -9.64 36.73 4.57
C VAL A 84 -9.08 37.48 5.77
N VAL A 85 -8.90 36.80 6.90
CA VAL A 85 -8.39 37.41 8.15
C VAL A 85 -6.99 38.00 7.95
N VAL A 86 -6.10 37.30 7.23
CA VAL A 86 -4.74 37.82 6.96
C VAL A 86 -4.75 39.01 6.01
N SER A 87 -5.65 39.04 5.02
CA SER A 87 -5.84 40.20 4.12
C SER A 87 -6.35 41.41 4.90
N TYR A 88 -7.36 41.22 5.74
CA TYR A 88 -7.94 42.28 6.58
C TYR A 88 -6.89 42.86 7.53
N LEU A 89 -6.18 42.01 8.29
CA LEU A 89 -5.12 42.43 9.20
C LEU A 89 -3.99 43.16 8.45
N ALA A 90 -3.60 42.69 7.26
CA ALA A 90 -2.54 43.30 6.46
C ALA A 90 -2.91 44.70 5.90
N MET A 91 -4.20 44.94 5.66
CA MET A 91 -4.73 46.21 5.15
C MET A 91 -5.00 47.23 6.24
N PHE A 92 -5.75 46.82 7.28
CA PHE A 92 -6.44 47.73 8.18
C PHE A 92 -5.88 47.75 9.61
N HIS A 93 -5.00 46.81 9.97
CA HIS A 93 -4.44 46.70 11.32
C HIS A 93 -2.91 46.59 11.33
N LEU A 94 -2.25 46.57 10.17
CA LEU A 94 -0.79 46.41 10.11
C LEU A 94 -0.07 47.65 10.67
N GLU A 95 -0.62 48.84 10.45
CA GLU A 95 -0.10 50.09 11.04
C GLU A 95 -0.30 50.13 12.57
N ASP A 96 -1.45 49.69 13.08
CA ASP A 96 -1.79 49.73 14.52
C ASP A 96 -1.12 48.61 15.34
N LEU A 97 -1.03 47.39 14.80
CA LEU A 97 -0.39 46.24 15.45
C LEU A 97 1.14 46.30 15.32
N GLY A 98 1.64 46.92 14.25
CA GLY A 98 3.04 46.93 13.88
C GLY A 98 3.55 45.57 13.37
N LEU A 99 4.68 45.62 12.64
CA LEU A 99 5.24 44.44 11.97
C LEU A 99 5.61 43.32 12.95
N GLU A 100 6.06 43.60 14.17
CA GLU A 100 6.44 42.56 15.12
C GLU A 100 5.25 41.65 15.48
N GLN A 101 4.10 42.24 15.85
CA GLN A 101 2.89 41.49 16.20
C GLN A 101 2.37 40.73 14.97
N PHE A 102 2.26 41.41 13.82
CA PHE A 102 1.89 40.81 12.53
C PHE A 102 2.82 39.63 12.16
N SER A 103 4.11 39.74 12.46
CA SER A 103 5.09 38.68 12.25
C SER A 103 4.88 37.50 13.20
N THR A 104 4.57 37.72 14.49
CA THR A 104 4.23 36.62 15.41
C THR A 104 2.94 35.90 15.00
N ILE A 105 1.92 36.66 14.57
CA ILE A 105 0.67 36.18 13.98
C ILE A 105 0.97 35.22 12.83
N ILE A 106 1.68 35.68 11.79
CA ILE A 106 1.98 34.88 10.60
C ILE A 106 2.86 33.67 10.94
N LYS A 107 3.87 33.84 11.80
CA LYS A 107 4.78 32.74 12.23
C LYS A 107 4.04 31.63 12.98
N SER A 108 2.89 31.91 13.59
CA SER A 108 2.05 30.94 14.29
C SER A 108 1.19 30.05 13.36
N MET A 109 0.98 30.51 12.12
CA MET A 109 0.16 29.92 11.06
C MET A 109 1.01 29.04 10.11
N ASP A 110 0.39 28.42 9.11
CA ASP A 110 1.10 27.57 8.14
C ASP A 110 2.06 28.41 7.29
N SER A 111 3.37 28.25 7.53
CA SER A 111 4.41 29.03 6.88
C SER A 111 4.49 28.82 5.35
N SER A 112 3.96 27.72 4.82
CA SER A 112 3.91 27.46 3.37
C SER A 112 2.71 28.12 2.69
N LYS A 113 1.57 28.21 3.38
CA LYS A 113 0.39 28.96 2.92
C LYS A 113 0.65 30.46 2.98
N MET A 114 1.20 30.93 4.11
CA MET A 114 1.44 32.35 4.35
C MET A 114 2.55 32.91 3.44
N TYR A 115 3.63 32.17 3.18
CA TYR A 115 4.66 32.57 2.21
C TYR A 115 4.03 32.89 0.84
N LYS A 116 3.31 31.91 0.27
CA LYS A 116 2.71 32.01 -1.07
C LYS A 116 1.64 33.10 -1.17
N PHE A 117 0.90 33.34 -0.08
CA PHE A 117 -0.13 34.38 -0.04
C PHE A 117 0.48 35.77 0.07
N LEU A 118 1.42 35.99 0.99
CA LEU A 118 2.07 37.28 1.18
C LEU A 118 2.93 37.66 -0.03
N SER A 119 3.62 36.69 -0.66
CA SER A 119 4.34 36.90 -1.92
C SER A 119 3.44 37.19 -3.12
N PHE A 120 2.13 36.97 -3.01
CA PHE A 120 1.14 37.36 -4.02
C PHE A 120 0.54 38.74 -3.69
N PHE A 121 0.18 38.98 -2.41
CA PHE A 121 -0.51 40.18 -1.98
C PHE A 121 0.41 41.41 -1.94
N PHE A 122 1.62 41.28 -1.39
CA PHE A 122 2.64 42.34 -1.38
C PHE A 122 3.48 42.39 -2.68
N ASN A 123 3.01 41.80 -3.78
CA ASN A 123 3.67 41.97 -5.06
C ASN A 123 3.28 43.32 -5.69
N VAL A 124 4.25 44.23 -5.86
CA VAL A 124 4.07 45.54 -6.49
C VAL A 124 3.25 45.46 -7.76
N THR A 125 3.56 44.53 -8.67
CA THR A 125 2.87 44.46 -9.96
C THR A 125 1.39 44.09 -9.81
N ASN A 126 1.04 43.29 -8.81
CA ASN A 126 -0.35 42.93 -8.54
C ASN A 126 -1.10 44.11 -7.91
N LEU A 127 -0.47 44.78 -6.93
CA LEU A 127 -1.03 45.94 -6.23
C LEU A 127 -1.32 47.10 -7.20
N THR A 128 -0.33 47.55 -7.97
CA THR A 128 -0.43 48.77 -8.78
C THR A 128 -1.22 48.62 -10.08
N THR A 129 -1.39 47.40 -10.59
CA THR A 129 -2.14 47.16 -11.84
C THR A 129 -3.55 46.66 -11.55
N TRP A 130 -3.70 45.36 -11.28
CA TRP A 130 -5.00 44.70 -11.22
C TRP A 130 -5.75 44.98 -9.92
N ILE A 131 -5.10 44.90 -8.75
CA ILE A 131 -5.78 45.13 -7.46
C ILE A 131 -6.27 46.58 -7.38
N HIS A 132 -5.43 47.56 -7.72
CA HIS A 132 -5.83 48.96 -7.83
C HIS A 132 -7.00 49.14 -8.83
N GLY A 133 -6.94 48.50 -10.00
CA GLY A 133 -7.99 48.60 -11.03
C GLY A 133 -9.36 48.05 -10.61
N GLU A 134 -9.40 46.91 -9.93
CA GLU A 134 -10.66 46.32 -9.43
C GLU A 134 -11.20 47.08 -8.20
N TRP A 135 -10.33 47.52 -7.29
CA TRP A 135 -10.76 48.35 -6.15
C TRP A 135 -11.29 49.72 -6.60
N SER A 136 -10.73 50.28 -7.68
CA SER A 136 -11.22 51.53 -8.31
C SER A 136 -12.58 51.39 -9.02
N GLN A 137 -13.14 50.18 -9.13
CA GLN A 137 -14.54 49.97 -9.54
C GLN A 137 -15.53 50.05 -8.36
N LEU A 138 -15.04 49.89 -7.12
CA LEU A 138 -15.86 49.89 -5.91
C LEU A 138 -15.75 51.20 -5.11
N TYR A 139 -14.60 51.89 -5.20
CA TYR A 139 -14.28 53.11 -4.49
C TYR A 139 -13.55 54.09 -5.43
N ASP A 140 -13.50 55.38 -5.09
CA ASP A 140 -12.75 56.36 -5.88
C ASP A 140 -11.25 56.00 -5.95
N ALA A 141 -10.67 56.06 -7.15
CA ALA A 141 -9.27 55.71 -7.39
C ALA A 141 -8.30 56.54 -6.51
N THR A 142 -8.56 57.84 -6.32
CA THR A 142 -7.68 58.69 -5.50
C THR A 142 -7.72 58.32 -4.01
N TYR A 143 -8.83 57.74 -3.56
CA TYR A 143 -8.97 57.16 -2.22
C TYR A 143 -8.28 55.79 -2.13
N VAL A 144 -8.50 54.90 -3.11
CA VAL A 144 -7.88 53.57 -3.19
C VAL A 144 -6.34 53.66 -3.16
N GLU A 145 -5.78 54.55 -3.99
CA GLU A 145 -4.35 54.77 -4.09
C GLU A 145 -3.75 55.22 -2.75
N ARG A 146 -4.29 56.31 -2.18
CA ARG A 146 -3.76 56.93 -0.95
C ARG A 146 -4.06 56.19 0.36
N LYS A 147 -5.15 55.42 0.43
CA LYS A 147 -5.57 54.75 1.68
C LYS A 147 -5.23 53.28 1.75
N TRP A 148 -5.02 52.59 0.62
CA TRP A 148 -4.72 51.16 0.61
C TRP A 148 -3.43 50.83 -0.15
N ILE A 149 -3.22 51.36 -1.35
CA ILE A 149 -2.04 51.00 -2.16
C ILE A 149 -0.75 51.64 -1.62
N GLU A 150 -0.74 52.94 -1.33
CA GLU A 150 0.43 53.64 -0.76
C GLU A 150 0.93 52.99 0.56
N PRO A 151 0.06 52.69 1.57
CA PRO A 151 0.49 51.95 2.76
C PRO A 151 1.02 50.55 2.46
N LEU A 152 0.34 49.75 1.62
CA LEU A 152 0.79 48.38 1.32
C LEU A 152 2.14 48.35 0.60
N LEU A 153 2.40 49.32 -0.28
CA LEU A 153 3.70 49.49 -0.95
C LEU A 153 4.80 49.94 0.02
N ARG A 154 4.50 50.81 0.99
CA ARG A 154 5.44 51.19 2.06
C ARG A 154 5.85 49.96 2.86
N TRP A 155 4.87 49.22 3.38
CA TRP A 155 5.10 48.04 4.23
C TRP A 155 5.68 46.84 3.48
N GLN A 156 5.59 46.79 2.15
CA GLN A 156 6.23 45.76 1.31
C GLN A 156 7.68 45.52 1.70
N THR A 157 8.49 46.58 1.81
CA THR A 157 9.94 46.49 2.04
C THR A 157 10.28 45.84 3.39
N GLU A 158 9.44 46.04 4.40
CA GLU A 158 9.63 45.45 5.72
C GLU A 158 9.06 44.01 5.78
N VAL A 159 7.94 43.76 5.09
CA VAL A 159 7.32 42.44 4.95
C VAL A 159 8.16 41.50 4.07
N GLU A 160 9.01 42.00 3.18
CA GLU A 160 9.90 41.19 2.34
C GLU A 160 10.85 40.32 3.17
N GLY A 161 11.44 40.86 4.25
CA GLY A 161 12.26 40.09 5.20
C GLY A 161 11.48 38.99 5.94
N LEU A 162 10.17 39.17 6.13
CA LEU A 162 9.26 38.16 6.66
C LEU A 162 8.99 37.08 5.61
N VAL A 163 8.72 37.46 4.36
CA VAL A 163 8.51 36.54 3.22
C VAL A 163 9.75 35.68 3.00
N GLU A 164 10.96 36.27 2.97
CA GLU A 164 12.23 35.53 2.92
C GLU A 164 12.37 34.53 4.08
N TYR A 165 12.02 34.92 5.31
CA TYR A 165 12.11 34.03 6.47
C TYR A 165 11.20 32.81 6.30
N LEU A 166 9.99 33.00 5.76
CA LEU A 166 9.08 31.89 5.47
C LEU A 166 9.60 31.02 4.32
N GLU A 167 10.18 31.59 3.26
CA GLU A 167 10.81 30.83 2.17
C GLU A 167 11.98 29.98 2.65
N LYS A 168 12.85 30.57 3.47
CA LYS A 168 13.99 29.91 4.11
C LYS A 168 13.55 28.81 5.08
N LYS A 169 12.27 28.80 5.50
CA LYS A 169 11.63 27.77 6.35
C LYS A 169 10.91 26.69 5.52
N THR A 170 10.27 27.02 4.40
CA THR A 170 9.62 26.05 3.50
C THR A 170 10.65 25.20 2.76
N THR A 171 11.67 25.85 2.16
CA THR A 171 12.74 25.19 1.40
C THR A 171 13.57 24.21 2.25
N LYS A 172 13.81 24.55 3.53
CA LYS A 172 14.58 23.70 4.47
C LYS A 172 13.72 22.66 5.20
N GLY A 173 12.40 22.66 5.00
CA GLY A 173 11.43 21.86 5.76
C GLY A 173 11.46 20.35 5.55
N SER A 174 12.24 19.83 4.59
CA SER A 174 12.29 18.39 4.27
C SER A 174 13.71 17.83 4.05
N GLN A 175 14.72 18.40 4.71
CA GLN A 175 16.06 17.82 4.79
C GLN A 175 16.54 17.79 6.25
N PRO A 176 16.84 16.62 6.83
CA PRO A 176 17.46 16.57 8.16
C PRO A 176 18.84 17.22 8.09
N LYS A 177 19.18 18.06 9.09
CA LYS A 177 20.47 18.77 9.17
C LYS A 177 21.64 17.77 9.18
N LYS A 178 22.22 17.51 8.01
CA LYS A 178 23.58 16.97 7.89
C LYS A 178 24.53 18.07 8.34
N PHE A 179 25.25 17.85 9.44
CA PHE A 179 26.32 18.75 9.85
C PHE A 179 27.36 18.85 8.73
N PRO A 180 27.85 20.05 8.38
CA PRO A 180 28.92 20.19 7.41
C PRO A 180 30.18 19.53 7.98
N LYS A 181 30.68 18.49 7.30
CA LYS A 181 32.06 18.05 7.53
C LYS A 181 32.97 19.19 7.09
N LYS A 182 33.94 19.56 7.93
CA LYS A 182 34.97 20.54 7.55
C LYS A 182 35.68 20.05 6.29
N SER A 183 35.92 20.95 5.34
CA SER A 183 36.83 20.65 4.22
C SER A 183 38.25 20.54 4.76
N THR A 184 39.03 19.60 4.24
CA THR A 184 40.46 19.51 4.57
C THR A 184 41.22 20.44 3.64
N GLU A 185 41.91 21.43 4.19
CA GLU A 185 42.83 22.28 3.44
C GLU A 185 44.17 21.54 3.26
N PRO A 186 44.78 21.54 2.06
CA PRO A 186 46.08 20.89 1.86
C PRO A 186 47.19 21.73 2.49
N GLN A 187 47.92 21.14 3.45
CA GLN A 187 49.15 21.72 3.96
C GLN A 187 50.32 21.24 3.10
N GLU A 188 51.14 22.16 2.59
CA GLU A 188 52.32 21.83 1.78
C GLU A 188 53.39 21.12 2.62
N PHE A 189 54.22 20.29 1.96
CA PHE A 189 55.13 19.35 2.62
C PHE A 189 56.60 19.77 2.48
N ASP A 190 57.36 19.66 3.57
CA ASP A 190 58.79 19.95 3.57
C ASP A 190 59.58 18.97 2.70
N LEU A 191 60.31 19.51 1.71
CA LEU A 191 61.07 18.75 0.71
C LEU A 191 62.36 18.13 1.29
N THR A 192 62.21 17.04 2.04
CA THR A 192 63.32 16.15 2.41
C THR A 192 63.29 14.87 1.56
N LYS A 193 64.46 14.45 1.05
CA LYS A 193 64.55 13.36 0.05
C LYS A 193 64.19 12.00 0.67
N PRO A 194 63.25 11.23 0.10
CA PRO A 194 62.82 9.96 0.68
C PRO A 194 63.92 8.89 0.55
N LYS A 195 64.11 8.10 1.61
CA LYS A 195 64.82 6.82 1.52
C LYS A 195 64.06 5.86 0.58
N PRO A 196 64.74 4.96 -0.15
CA PRO A 196 64.08 4.00 -1.03
C PRO A 196 63.09 3.15 -0.24
N ARG A 197 61.83 3.10 -0.70
CA ARG A 197 60.79 2.28 -0.07
C ARG A 197 61.03 0.80 -0.37
N PRO A 198 61.11 -0.09 0.63
CA PRO A 198 60.87 -1.51 0.38
C PRO A 198 59.44 -1.68 -0.14
N LEU A 199 59.20 -2.70 -0.97
CA LEU A 199 57.84 -3.03 -1.38
C LEU A 199 57.01 -3.37 -0.13
N PRO A 200 55.82 -2.78 0.03
CA PRO A 200 54.97 -3.12 1.17
C PRO A 200 54.58 -4.59 1.07
N ALA A 201 54.71 -5.31 2.19
CA ALA A 201 53.99 -6.57 2.32
C ALA A 201 52.49 -6.29 2.07
N PRO A 202 51.79 -7.10 1.25
CA PRO A 202 50.41 -6.82 0.91
C PRO A 202 49.59 -6.70 2.18
N GLU A 203 48.85 -5.59 2.33
CA GLU A 203 48.00 -5.39 3.50
C GLU A 203 47.08 -6.60 3.63
N LEU A 204 47.16 -7.27 4.78
CA LEU A 204 46.15 -8.23 5.18
C LEU A 204 44.84 -7.44 5.31
N ILE A 205 44.02 -7.48 4.26
CA ILE A 205 42.64 -6.97 4.24
C ILE A 205 42.06 -7.28 5.62
N PRO A 206 41.67 -6.27 6.42
CA PRO A 206 41.26 -6.50 7.80
C PRO A 206 40.23 -7.61 7.83
N GLN A 207 40.62 -8.77 8.37
CA GLN A 207 39.73 -9.90 8.46
C GLN A 207 38.69 -9.50 9.49
N GLN A 208 37.57 -8.95 9.00
CA GLN A 208 36.35 -8.80 9.77
C GLN A 208 36.17 -10.10 10.54
N GLU A 209 36.14 -10.03 11.87
CA GLU A 209 35.91 -11.21 12.70
C GLU A 209 34.74 -11.95 12.09
N LYS A 210 34.97 -13.17 11.58
CA LYS A 210 33.95 -13.93 10.84
C LYS A 210 32.70 -13.92 11.72
N PRO A 211 31.59 -13.29 11.29
CA PRO A 211 30.55 -12.86 12.20
C PRO A 211 30.11 -14.07 13.00
N LYS A 212 30.29 -14.00 14.33
CA LYS A 212 30.28 -15.16 15.25
C LYS A 212 29.13 -16.07 14.83
N PRO A 213 29.42 -17.32 14.40
CA PRO A 213 28.50 -18.10 13.58
C PRO A 213 27.14 -18.12 14.25
N VAL A 214 26.15 -17.57 13.54
CA VAL A 214 24.88 -17.13 14.13
C VAL A 214 24.37 -18.24 15.04
N PRO A 215 24.17 -17.99 16.35
CA PRO A 215 24.02 -19.06 17.32
C PRO A 215 23.04 -20.12 16.85
N ALA A 216 23.34 -21.40 17.08
CA ALA A 216 22.52 -22.49 16.54
C ALA A 216 21.05 -22.41 17.00
N SER A 217 20.74 -21.65 18.06
CA SER A 217 19.40 -21.26 18.49
C SER A 217 18.67 -20.29 17.55
N THR A 218 19.34 -19.38 16.84
CA THR A 218 18.73 -18.39 15.94
C THR A 218 18.16 -19.02 14.67
N HIS A 219 18.72 -20.15 14.22
CA HIS A 219 18.15 -20.97 13.15
C HIS A 219 17.31 -22.15 13.67
N ARG A 220 17.16 -22.29 14.99
CA ARG A 220 16.30 -23.30 15.61
C ARG A 220 14.94 -22.67 15.89
N ALA A 221 13.87 -23.36 15.50
CA ALA A 221 12.51 -22.98 15.89
C ALA A 221 12.46 -22.73 17.41
N PRO A 222 11.90 -21.60 17.89
CA PRO A 222 11.67 -21.35 19.30
C PRO A 222 10.98 -22.54 19.98
N LYS A 223 11.30 -22.83 21.24
CA LYS A 223 10.67 -23.95 21.98
C LYS A 223 9.16 -23.75 22.08
N GLU A 224 8.76 -22.48 22.12
CA GLU A 224 7.42 -21.94 22.10
C GLU A 224 6.64 -22.41 20.85
N GLN A 225 7.28 -22.60 19.70
CA GLN A 225 6.61 -23.14 18.51
C GLN A 225 6.24 -24.62 18.70
N TRP A 226 7.15 -25.44 19.24
CA TRP A 226 6.86 -26.84 19.56
C TRP A 226 5.77 -26.98 20.64
N VAL A 227 5.80 -26.09 21.65
CA VAL A 227 4.74 -26.01 22.68
C VAL A 227 3.42 -25.57 22.06
N LEU A 228 3.40 -24.62 21.12
CA LEU A 228 2.19 -24.23 20.39
C LEU A 228 1.67 -25.34 19.46
N GLU A 229 2.54 -26.11 18.81
CA GLU A 229 2.16 -27.28 18.00
C GLU A 229 1.54 -28.39 18.88
N ASP A 230 2.15 -28.70 20.02
CA ASP A 230 1.64 -29.66 21.01
C ASP A 230 0.31 -29.18 21.63
N ILE A 231 0.19 -27.88 21.96
CA ILE A 231 -1.08 -27.29 22.41
C ILE A 231 -2.15 -27.33 21.30
N LYS A 232 -1.81 -27.06 20.03
CA LYS A 232 -2.73 -27.22 18.90
C LYS A 232 -3.19 -28.67 18.76
N GLN A 233 -2.28 -29.64 18.84
CA GLN A 233 -2.61 -31.07 18.75
C GLN A 233 -3.49 -31.51 19.94
N LYS A 234 -3.15 -31.13 21.17
CA LYS A 234 -3.95 -31.40 22.37
C LYS A 234 -5.32 -30.72 22.32
N ASN A 235 -5.41 -29.50 21.79
CA ASN A 235 -6.69 -28.81 21.59
C ASN A 235 -7.49 -29.41 20.43
N HIS A 236 -6.86 -29.90 19.37
CA HIS A 236 -7.53 -30.63 18.29
C HIS A 236 -8.10 -31.97 18.80
N LEU A 237 -7.31 -32.74 19.55
CA LEU A 237 -7.77 -33.97 20.20
C LEU A 237 -8.88 -33.72 21.23
N LYS A 238 -8.80 -32.63 22.01
CA LYS A 238 -9.90 -32.20 22.90
C LYS A 238 -11.15 -31.82 22.11
N ALA A 239 -11.03 -31.02 21.05
CA ALA A 239 -12.15 -30.64 20.20
C ALA A 239 -12.77 -31.85 19.49
N GLN A 240 -11.96 -32.83 19.07
CA GLN A 240 -12.43 -34.08 18.48
C GLN A 240 -13.16 -34.97 19.51
N LYS A 241 -12.68 -35.03 20.76
CA LYS A 241 -13.39 -35.69 21.87
C LYS A 241 -14.71 -35.00 22.19
N VAL A 242 -14.71 -33.68 22.37
CA VAL A 242 -15.93 -32.89 22.63
C VAL A 242 -16.93 -33.00 21.47
N LEU A 243 -16.47 -33.06 20.21
CA LEU A 243 -17.31 -33.32 19.04
C LEU A 243 -17.88 -34.74 19.05
N TYR A 244 -17.10 -35.75 19.46
CA TYR A 244 -17.56 -37.13 19.59
C TYR A 244 -18.56 -37.30 20.75
N GLU A 245 -18.31 -36.68 21.89
CA GLU A 245 -19.19 -36.62 23.06
C GLU A 245 -20.50 -35.89 22.71
N ALA A 246 -20.43 -34.73 22.05
CA ALA A 246 -21.61 -34.00 21.58
C ALA A 246 -22.42 -34.79 20.54
N ASN A 247 -21.76 -35.54 19.64
CA ASN A 247 -22.43 -36.39 18.65
C ASN A 247 -23.05 -37.66 19.28
N THR A 248 -22.45 -38.25 20.31
CA THR A 248 -23.04 -39.41 21.01
C THR A 248 -24.14 -39.02 21.98
N GLN A 249 -24.09 -37.82 22.54
CA GLN A 249 -25.16 -37.21 23.35
C GLN A 249 -26.24 -36.51 22.50
N GLN A 250 -26.14 -36.53 21.17
CA GLN A 250 -27.02 -35.79 20.28
C GLN A 250 -28.43 -36.39 20.22
N PHE A 251 -29.44 -35.61 20.58
CA PHE A 251 -30.84 -35.99 20.39
C PHE A 251 -31.13 -36.33 18.91
N ARG A 252 -31.98 -37.34 18.68
CA ARG A 252 -32.26 -37.92 17.35
C ARG A 252 -32.80 -36.92 16.32
N CYS A 253 -33.36 -35.79 16.77
CA CYS A 253 -33.84 -34.68 15.94
C CYS A 253 -32.73 -33.71 15.47
N ALA A 254 -31.57 -33.67 16.14
CA ALA A 254 -30.47 -32.77 15.82
C ALA A 254 -29.38 -33.41 14.92
N ASN A 255 -29.39 -34.74 14.78
CA ASN A 255 -28.40 -35.45 13.96
C ASN A 255 -28.56 -35.11 12.45
N PRO A 256 -27.55 -34.51 11.81
CA PRO A 256 -27.65 -34.06 10.41
C PRO A 256 -27.58 -35.20 9.39
N GLN A 257 -27.28 -36.44 9.79
CA GLN A 257 -27.18 -37.59 8.91
C GLN A 257 -28.56 -38.11 8.48
N LYS A 258 -29.11 -37.47 7.44
CA LYS A 258 -30.36 -37.94 6.79
C LYS A 258 -30.20 -39.34 6.20
N SER A 259 -31.31 -40.07 6.07
CA SER A 259 -31.34 -41.41 5.46
C SER A 259 -30.77 -41.42 4.04
N GLU A 260 -30.31 -42.57 3.55
CA GLU A 260 -29.77 -42.71 2.19
C GLU A 260 -30.79 -42.34 1.12
N LYS A 261 -32.07 -42.74 1.28
CA LYS A 261 -33.17 -42.29 0.42
C LYS A 261 -33.27 -40.76 0.41
N THR A 262 -33.19 -40.11 1.57
CA THR A 262 -33.22 -38.65 1.69
C THR A 262 -31.98 -37.99 1.08
N LYS A 263 -30.78 -38.57 1.23
CA LYS A 263 -29.55 -38.09 0.61
C LYS A 263 -29.65 -38.17 -0.92
N ASN A 264 -30.16 -39.27 -1.46
CA ASN A 264 -30.33 -39.48 -2.90
C ASN A 264 -31.40 -38.56 -3.50
N ILE A 265 -32.50 -38.29 -2.77
CA ILE A 265 -33.49 -37.28 -3.17
C ILE A 265 -32.86 -35.87 -3.14
N MET A 266 -32.06 -35.52 -2.12
CA MET A 266 -31.37 -34.23 -2.09
C MET A 266 -30.32 -34.10 -3.20
N SER A 267 -29.55 -35.14 -3.52
CA SER A 267 -28.58 -35.09 -4.62
C SER A 267 -29.28 -35.01 -5.97
N GLN A 268 -30.42 -35.69 -6.17
CA GLN A 268 -31.26 -35.51 -7.35
C GLN A 268 -31.84 -34.09 -7.44
N ILE A 269 -32.28 -33.48 -6.34
CA ILE A 269 -32.75 -32.07 -6.32
C ILE A 269 -31.60 -31.11 -6.63
N GLN A 270 -30.41 -31.38 -6.09
CA GLN A 270 -29.19 -30.60 -6.32
C GLN A 270 -28.75 -30.69 -7.79
N GLN A 271 -28.65 -31.89 -8.34
CA GLN A 271 -28.35 -32.14 -9.76
C GLN A 271 -29.43 -31.53 -10.68
N ASN A 272 -30.71 -31.59 -10.32
CA ASN A 272 -31.79 -30.92 -11.06
C ASN A 272 -31.77 -29.38 -10.93
N ARG A 273 -31.07 -28.82 -9.93
CA ARG A 273 -30.75 -27.38 -9.88
C ARG A 273 -29.53 -27.07 -10.73
N GLU A 274 -28.46 -27.84 -10.59
CA GLU A 274 -27.19 -27.64 -11.31
C GLU A 274 -27.37 -27.82 -12.82
N ALA A 275 -28.16 -28.80 -13.28
CA ALA A 275 -28.52 -28.96 -14.69
C ALA A 275 -29.42 -27.83 -15.24
N LYS A 276 -30.10 -27.06 -14.37
CA LYS A 276 -30.82 -25.82 -14.75
C LYS A 276 -29.93 -24.58 -14.69
N LEU A 277 -28.85 -24.62 -13.91
CA LEU A 277 -27.86 -23.56 -13.77
C LEU A 277 -26.77 -23.73 -14.85
N LYS A 278 -26.96 -23.07 -15.98
CA LYS A 278 -26.00 -23.10 -17.11
C LYS A 278 -24.71 -22.31 -16.79
N PHE A 279 -23.89 -22.82 -15.87
CA PHE A 279 -22.63 -22.19 -15.45
C PHE A 279 -21.65 -21.99 -16.61
N ASP A 280 -21.58 -22.93 -17.55
CA ASP A 280 -20.73 -22.84 -18.75
C ASP A 280 -21.36 -22.03 -19.90
N SER A 281 -22.60 -21.54 -19.74
CA SER A 281 -23.10 -20.51 -20.66
C SER A 281 -22.41 -19.20 -20.32
N ILE A 282 -21.85 -18.53 -21.34
CA ILE A 282 -21.20 -17.22 -21.17
C ILE A 282 -22.27 -16.18 -20.85
N TYR A 283 -22.66 -16.12 -19.58
CA TYR A 283 -23.20 -14.92 -18.97
C TYR A 283 -22.07 -13.89 -18.94
N SER A 284 -21.90 -13.22 -20.08
CA SER A 284 -21.69 -11.79 -20.05
C SER A 284 -22.70 -11.24 -19.05
N SER A 285 -22.22 -10.61 -17.98
CA SER A 285 -23.06 -9.76 -17.14
C SER A 285 -23.45 -8.56 -17.98
N GLY A 286 -24.48 -8.76 -18.81
CA GLY A 286 -25.07 -7.71 -19.62
C GLY A 286 -25.33 -6.50 -18.73
N THR A 287 -24.94 -5.31 -19.22
CA THR A 287 -25.03 -4.04 -18.49
C THR A 287 -26.33 -3.98 -17.71
N PRO A 288 -26.29 -3.60 -16.41
CA PRO A 288 -27.36 -3.87 -15.46
C PRO A 288 -28.75 -3.52 -16.01
N ALA A 289 -29.75 -4.34 -15.68
CA ALA A 289 -31.06 -4.33 -16.33
C ALA A 289 -31.93 -3.07 -16.08
N THR A 290 -31.34 -1.97 -15.62
CA THR A 290 -31.91 -0.60 -15.66
C THR A 290 -32.26 -0.14 -17.07
N HIS A 291 -31.69 -0.78 -18.09
CA HIS A 291 -32.02 -0.56 -19.51
C HIS A 291 -32.56 -1.82 -20.21
N LYS A 292 -33.35 -2.64 -19.50
CA LYS A 292 -34.50 -3.24 -20.20
C LYS A 292 -35.36 -2.07 -20.65
N THR A 293 -35.58 -1.95 -21.96
CA THR A 293 -36.49 -0.95 -22.53
C THR A 293 -37.91 -1.27 -22.08
N ASN A 294 -38.32 -0.67 -20.96
CA ASN A 294 -39.71 -0.69 -20.52
C ASN A 294 -40.53 0.05 -21.59
N SER A 295 -41.08 -0.72 -22.54
CA SER A 295 -42.02 -0.22 -23.56
C SER A 295 -43.41 0.10 -22.98
N LEU A 296 -43.50 0.22 -21.65
CA LEU A 296 -44.55 0.98 -20.99
C LEU A 296 -44.23 2.46 -21.24
N PRO A 297 -45.08 3.25 -21.91
CA PRO A 297 -44.79 4.65 -22.16
C PRO A 297 -44.74 5.39 -20.81
N ILE A 298 -43.51 5.70 -20.36
CA ILE A 298 -43.28 6.50 -19.17
C ILE A 298 -43.87 7.87 -19.44
N ARG A 299 -45.04 8.16 -18.84
CA ARG A 299 -45.77 9.41 -19.01
C ARG A 299 -44.91 10.56 -18.46
N LEU A 300 -44.15 11.19 -19.35
CA LEU A 300 -43.28 12.32 -19.02
C LEU A 300 -44.14 13.44 -18.43
N ASN A 301 -43.65 14.05 -17.35
CA ASN A 301 -44.27 15.26 -16.81
C ASN A 301 -44.16 16.39 -17.85
N THR A 302 -45.18 17.25 -17.95
CA THR A 302 -45.20 18.41 -18.86
C THR A 302 -43.92 19.25 -18.79
N ALA A 303 -43.42 19.50 -17.58
CA ALA A 303 -42.17 20.23 -17.35
C ALA A 303 -40.90 19.45 -17.79
N ALA A 304 -40.95 18.12 -17.87
CA ALA A 304 -39.86 17.32 -18.43
C ALA A 304 -39.88 17.37 -19.97
N ILE A 305 -41.06 17.25 -20.57
CA ILE A 305 -41.27 17.38 -22.03
C ILE A 305 -40.72 18.73 -22.51
N PHE A 306 -41.15 19.85 -21.92
CA PHE A 306 -40.66 21.16 -22.35
C PHE A 306 -39.16 21.41 -22.08
N ARG A 307 -38.56 20.79 -21.04
CA ARG A 307 -37.10 20.89 -20.80
C ARG A 307 -36.29 20.13 -21.84
N GLU A 308 -36.74 18.93 -22.22
CA GLU A 308 -36.08 18.10 -23.23
C GLU A 308 -36.29 18.66 -24.64
N GLY A 309 -37.49 19.14 -24.95
CA GLY A 309 -37.79 19.89 -26.18
C GLY A 309 -36.93 21.15 -26.30
N ALA A 310 -36.86 21.99 -25.26
CA ALA A 310 -36.02 23.19 -25.27
C ALA A 310 -34.51 22.88 -25.44
N PHE A 311 -34.03 21.74 -24.94
CA PHE A 311 -32.66 21.28 -25.18
C PHE A 311 -32.45 20.92 -26.67
N TYR A 312 -33.35 20.14 -27.26
CA TYR A 312 -33.27 19.79 -28.69
C TYR A 312 -33.55 20.99 -29.62
N ASN A 313 -34.29 22.00 -29.19
CA ASN A 313 -34.48 23.25 -29.92
C ASN A 313 -33.15 24.01 -30.02
N ARG A 314 -32.42 24.18 -28.92
CA ARG A 314 -31.07 24.78 -28.91
C ARG A 314 -30.09 24.02 -29.81
N GLN A 315 -30.11 22.69 -29.79
CA GLN A 315 -29.26 21.91 -30.71
C GLN A 315 -29.64 22.11 -32.19
N ARG A 316 -30.93 22.29 -32.50
CA ARG A 316 -31.39 22.64 -33.86
C ARG A 316 -30.99 24.07 -34.24
N GLU A 317 -31.13 25.03 -33.32
CA GLU A 317 -30.67 26.40 -33.49
C GLU A 317 -29.15 26.47 -33.71
N GLU A 318 -28.35 25.68 -32.98
CA GLU A 318 -26.89 25.59 -33.13
C GLU A 318 -26.47 25.05 -34.53
N GLU A 319 -27.12 23.99 -35.02
CA GLU A 319 -26.85 23.46 -36.37
C GLU A 319 -27.41 24.38 -37.49
N LEU A 320 -28.53 25.08 -37.28
CA LEU A 320 -29.01 26.12 -38.22
C LEU A 320 -28.01 27.29 -38.30
N ASN A 321 -27.57 27.83 -37.15
CA ASN A 321 -26.52 28.85 -37.07
C ASN A 321 -25.20 28.39 -37.73
N ARG A 322 -24.89 27.10 -37.71
CA ARG A 322 -23.76 26.53 -38.45
C ARG A 322 -24.01 26.56 -39.95
N LEU A 323 -25.15 26.05 -40.43
CA LEU A 323 -25.50 26.03 -41.85
C LEU A 323 -25.53 27.44 -42.45
N GLU A 324 -26.06 28.44 -41.72
CA GLU A 324 -26.03 29.85 -42.12
C GLU A 324 -24.60 30.37 -42.31
N ARG A 325 -23.66 30.03 -41.42
CA ARG A 325 -22.24 30.40 -41.58
C ARG A 325 -21.60 29.74 -42.81
N LEU A 326 -22.00 28.51 -43.16
CA LEU A 326 -21.55 27.87 -44.41
C LEU A 326 -22.12 28.60 -45.64
N MET A 327 -23.37 29.02 -45.61
CA MET A 327 -23.98 29.85 -46.66
C MET A 327 -23.32 31.22 -46.79
N GLN A 328 -22.77 31.76 -45.69
CA GLN A 328 -21.94 32.97 -45.66
C GLN A 328 -20.48 32.72 -46.12
N GLY A 329 -20.13 31.51 -46.54
CA GLY A 329 -18.81 31.16 -47.09
C GLY A 329 -17.79 30.62 -46.09
N ALA A 330 -18.20 30.28 -44.86
CA ALA A 330 -17.30 29.60 -43.92
C ALA A 330 -16.96 28.18 -44.40
N SER A 331 -15.68 27.80 -44.33
CA SER A 331 -15.22 26.47 -44.74
C SER A 331 -15.57 25.40 -43.70
N GLU A 332 -16.10 24.26 -44.14
CA GLU A 332 -16.40 23.12 -43.27
C GLU A 332 -15.10 22.43 -42.78
N PRO A 333 -14.83 22.37 -41.46
CA PRO A 333 -13.65 21.68 -40.93
C PRO A 333 -13.75 20.15 -41.04
N SER A 334 -14.87 19.59 -41.53
CA SER A 334 -15.13 18.15 -41.63
C SER A 334 -13.96 17.35 -42.22
N ALA A 335 -13.37 17.78 -43.35
CA ALA A 335 -12.24 17.07 -43.97
C ALA A 335 -10.98 17.07 -43.09
N PHE A 336 -10.67 18.19 -42.44
CA PHE A 336 -9.56 18.28 -41.47
C PHE A 336 -9.83 17.41 -40.23
N LEU A 337 -11.07 17.36 -39.74
CA LEU A 337 -11.45 16.53 -38.61
C LEU A 337 -11.45 15.03 -38.94
N GLN A 338 -11.77 14.65 -40.18
CA GLN A 338 -11.62 13.28 -40.69
C GLN A 338 -10.14 12.90 -40.78
N TRP A 339 -9.30 13.71 -41.44
CA TRP A 339 -7.86 13.51 -41.48
C TRP A 339 -7.24 13.41 -40.07
N GLN A 340 -7.63 14.28 -39.14
CA GLN A 340 -7.14 14.27 -37.76
C GLN A 340 -7.58 13.01 -37.00
N LYS A 341 -8.77 12.45 -37.27
CA LYS A 341 -9.18 11.14 -36.74
C LYS A 341 -8.32 10.02 -37.33
N GLU A 342 -8.10 10.02 -38.65
CA GLU A 342 -7.26 9.00 -39.31
C GLU A 342 -5.82 9.01 -38.81
N MET A 343 -5.20 10.19 -38.64
CA MET A 343 -3.85 10.27 -38.08
C MET A 343 -3.83 9.69 -36.67
N LYS A 344 -4.74 10.13 -35.78
CA LYS A 344 -4.85 9.59 -34.42
C LYS A 344 -5.09 8.08 -34.36
N GLU A 345 -5.77 7.50 -35.34
CA GLU A 345 -5.97 6.05 -35.41
C GLU A 345 -4.76 5.31 -36.00
N LYS A 346 -3.95 5.93 -36.86
CA LYS A 346 -2.64 5.42 -37.30
C LYS A 346 -1.60 5.50 -36.17
N ASP A 347 -1.50 6.64 -35.49
CA ASP A 347 -0.65 6.86 -34.31
C ASP A 347 -0.94 5.79 -33.25
N LEU A 348 -2.21 5.55 -32.93
CA LEU A 348 -2.64 4.53 -31.96
C LEU A 348 -2.30 3.10 -32.39
N GLN A 349 -2.35 2.78 -33.70
CA GLN A 349 -1.90 1.48 -34.21
C GLN A 349 -0.39 1.31 -34.02
N GLU A 350 0.40 2.35 -34.32
CA GLU A 350 1.86 2.31 -34.13
C GLU A 350 2.26 2.24 -32.65
N GLU A 351 1.59 2.97 -31.75
CA GLU A 351 1.80 2.85 -30.30
C GLU A 351 1.53 1.42 -29.80
N LEU A 352 0.40 0.83 -30.20
CA LEU A 352 0.05 -0.54 -29.83
C LEU A 352 1.07 -1.55 -30.36
N ALA A 353 1.51 -1.41 -31.62
CA ALA A 353 2.55 -2.25 -32.19
C ALA A 353 3.91 -2.09 -31.48
N GLN A 354 4.29 -0.88 -31.10
CA GLN A 354 5.50 -0.64 -30.30
C GLN A 354 5.41 -1.28 -28.91
N LEU A 355 4.25 -1.22 -28.24
CA LEU A 355 4.03 -1.86 -26.95
C LEU A 355 4.11 -3.39 -27.03
N GLU A 356 3.52 -3.99 -28.08
CA GLU A 356 3.60 -5.43 -28.34
C GLU A 356 5.04 -5.88 -28.65
N ARG A 357 5.80 -5.12 -29.46
CA ARG A 357 7.22 -5.39 -29.75
C ARG A 357 8.06 -5.35 -28.47
N ARG A 358 7.98 -4.28 -27.66
CA ARG A 358 8.68 -4.16 -26.37
C ARG A 358 8.33 -5.30 -25.40
N ARG A 359 7.06 -5.72 -25.38
CA ARG A 359 6.57 -6.86 -24.58
C ARG A 359 7.17 -8.21 -25.04
N LEU A 360 7.41 -8.40 -26.34
CA LEU A 360 8.04 -9.60 -26.88
C LEU A 360 9.57 -9.57 -26.70
N GLU A 361 10.22 -8.44 -26.97
CA GLU A 361 11.64 -8.19 -26.71
C GLU A 361 12.02 -8.50 -25.26
N GLY A 362 11.23 -8.02 -24.29
CA GLY A 362 11.44 -8.33 -22.86
C GLY A 362 11.33 -9.83 -22.53
N LYS A 363 10.44 -10.57 -23.19
CA LYS A 363 10.34 -12.04 -23.04
C LYS A 363 11.51 -12.77 -23.70
N ILE A 364 11.94 -12.33 -24.88
CA ILE A 364 13.10 -12.89 -25.60
C ILE A 364 14.36 -12.70 -24.74
N SER A 365 14.60 -11.48 -24.27
CA SER A 365 15.73 -11.16 -23.39
C SER A 365 15.76 -12.01 -22.12
N HIS A 366 14.60 -12.28 -21.50
CA HIS A 366 14.48 -13.18 -20.37
C HIS A 366 14.89 -14.63 -20.71
N GLU A 367 14.40 -15.20 -21.81
CA GLU A 367 14.77 -16.56 -22.23
C GLU A 367 16.27 -16.63 -22.62
N GLU A 368 16.80 -15.61 -23.30
CA GLU A 368 18.22 -15.51 -23.62
C GLU A 368 19.12 -15.40 -22.39
N ALA A 369 18.70 -14.66 -21.36
CA ALA A 369 19.41 -14.58 -20.09
C ALA A 369 19.45 -15.94 -19.36
N LEU A 370 18.39 -16.76 -19.48
CA LEU A 370 18.38 -18.12 -18.95
C LEU A 370 19.29 -19.06 -19.74
N LEU A 371 19.28 -18.98 -21.08
CA LEU A 371 20.19 -19.72 -21.96
C LEU A 371 21.66 -19.32 -21.77
N ALA A 372 21.93 -18.05 -21.47
CA ALA A 372 23.26 -17.55 -21.08
C ALA A 372 23.70 -18.11 -19.72
N ARG A 373 22.82 -18.13 -18.72
CA ARG A 373 23.10 -18.76 -17.40
C ARG A 373 23.42 -20.25 -17.53
N GLN A 374 22.69 -21.00 -18.36
CA GLN A 374 23.01 -22.41 -18.64
C GLN A 374 24.41 -22.56 -19.25
N ARG A 375 24.76 -21.79 -20.29
CA ARG A 375 26.10 -21.80 -20.89
C ARG A 375 27.23 -21.49 -19.89
N VAL A 376 27.01 -20.55 -18.97
CA VAL A 376 27.98 -20.23 -17.91
C VAL A 376 28.13 -21.39 -16.91
N LEU A 377 27.03 -22.08 -16.56
CA LEU A 377 27.08 -23.27 -15.70
C LEU A 377 27.80 -24.44 -16.39
N GLU A 378 27.55 -24.69 -17.67
CA GLU A 378 28.25 -25.70 -18.49
C GLU A 378 29.77 -25.43 -18.49
N LEU A 379 30.19 -24.20 -18.81
CA LEU A 379 31.60 -23.80 -18.81
C LEU A 379 32.26 -23.92 -17.42
N ASN A 380 31.53 -23.59 -16.35
CA ASN A 380 32.03 -23.71 -14.98
C ASN A 380 32.14 -25.16 -14.52
N GLN A 381 31.25 -26.06 -14.97
CA GLN A 381 31.38 -27.51 -14.75
C GLN A 381 32.64 -28.06 -15.42
N HIS A 382 32.89 -27.72 -16.69
CA HIS A 382 34.11 -28.13 -17.39
C HIS A 382 35.38 -27.62 -16.69
N LYS A 383 35.42 -26.34 -16.29
CA LYS A 383 36.54 -25.79 -15.50
C LYS A 383 36.73 -26.51 -14.16
N ALA A 384 35.64 -26.86 -13.47
CA ALA A 384 35.70 -27.60 -12.20
C ALA A 384 36.18 -29.05 -12.37
N VAL A 385 35.92 -29.70 -13.50
CA VAL A 385 36.49 -31.02 -13.84
C VAL A 385 38.00 -30.90 -14.07
N LEU A 386 38.44 -29.97 -14.93
CA LEU A 386 39.87 -29.72 -15.18
C LEU A 386 40.64 -29.41 -13.88
N LYS A 387 40.08 -28.58 -12.98
CA LYS A 387 40.71 -28.31 -11.67
C LYS A 387 40.72 -29.52 -10.73
N LYS A 388 39.74 -30.43 -10.80
CA LYS A 388 39.80 -31.72 -10.08
C LYS A 388 40.89 -32.64 -10.63
N GLU A 389 41.13 -32.62 -11.94
CA GLU A 389 42.19 -33.41 -12.58
C GLU A 389 43.59 -32.85 -12.24
N GLU A 390 43.79 -31.53 -12.37
CA GLU A 390 45.03 -30.86 -11.93
C GLU A 390 45.35 -31.15 -10.45
N THR A 391 44.37 -31.00 -9.55
CA THR A 391 44.57 -31.25 -8.12
C THR A 391 44.79 -32.73 -7.81
N ALA A 392 44.12 -33.66 -8.51
CA ALA A 392 44.40 -35.08 -8.40
C ALA A 392 45.84 -35.44 -8.85
N GLN A 393 46.34 -34.83 -9.92
CA GLN A 393 47.74 -34.98 -10.35
C GLN A 393 48.73 -34.43 -9.32
N LEU A 394 48.44 -33.26 -8.73
CA LEU A 394 49.25 -32.67 -7.67
C LEU A 394 49.26 -33.55 -6.41
N MET A 395 48.11 -34.10 -6.01
CA MET A 395 47.99 -35.01 -4.86
C MET A 395 48.74 -36.33 -5.08
N ARG A 396 48.76 -36.88 -6.31
CA ARG A 396 49.61 -38.04 -6.65
C ARG A 396 51.10 -37.72 -6.45
N ARG A 397 51.58 -36.61 -7.01
CA ARG A 397 52.98 -36.14 -6.83
C ARG A 397 53.33 -35.89 -5.37
N TYR A 398 52.40 -35.40 -4.56
CA TYR A 398 52.60 -35.19 -3.11
C TYR A 398 52.64 -36.52 -2.34
N ALA A 399 51.76 -37.48 -2.66
CA ALA A 399 51.79 -38.81 -2.08
C ALA A 399 53.09 -39.57 -2.44
N GLU A 400 53.55 -39.46 -3.69
CA GLU A 400 54.84 -40.01 -4.12
C GLU A 400 56.04 -39.40 -3.37
N LYS A 401 56.00 -38.09 -3.07
CA LYS A 401 57.03 -37.44 -2.23
C LYS A 401 56.97 -37.92 -0.79
N ARG A 402 55.78 -37.92 -0.17
CA ARG A 402 55.59 -38.41 1.20
C ARG A 402 56.01 -39.87 1.37
N LEU A 403 55.82 -40.71 0.35
CA LEU A 403 56.25 -42.12 0.37
C LEU A 403 57.79 -42.29 0.21
N ARG A 404 58.52 -41.26 -0.24
CA ARG A 404 59.99 -41.19 -0.20
C ARG A 404 60.48 -40.65 1.14
N GLU A 405 59.93 -39.51 1.58
CA GLU A 405 60.20 -38.91 2.89
C GLU A 405 59.92 -39.91 4.04
N GLU A 406 58.88 -40.75 3.93
CA GLU A 406 58.60 -41.82 4.89
C GLU A 406 59.66 -42.93 4.92
N LYS A 407 60.36 -43.22 3.82
CA LYS A 407 61.45 -44.21 3.79
C LYS A 407 62.69 -43.63 4.44
N GLU A 408 63.07 -42.43 4.02
CA GLU A 408 64.16 -41.64 4.59
C GLU A 408 63.96 -41.45 6.11
N MET A 409 62.74 -41.13 6.56
CA MET A 409 62.42 -41.06 7.99
C MET A 409 62.37 -42.42 8.69
N LYS A 410 62.00 -43.53 8.02
CA LYS A 410 62.06 -44.87 8.63
C LYS A 410 63.51 -45.31 8.86
N GLU A 411 64.40 -44.99 7.94
CA GLU A 411 65.85 -45.22 8.05
C GLU A 411 66.44 -44.38 9.21
N LEU A 412 66.14 -43.08 9.26
CA LEU A 412 66.55 -42.20 10.38
C LEU A 412 65.96 -42.63 11.73
N VAL A 413 64.69 -43.07 11.77
CA VAL A 413 64.04 -43.55 13.00
C VAL A 413 64.62 -44.88 13.45
N GLN A 414 65.12 -45.75 12.57
CA GLN A 414 65.87 -46.94 12.96
C GLN A 414 67.17 -46.54 13.68
N MET A 415 67.98 -45.66 13.08
CA MET A 415 69.20 -45.13 13.70
C MET A 415 68.94 -44.50 15.08
N VAL A 416 67.89 -43.68 15.21
CA VAL A 416 67.53 -43.02 16.48
C VAL A 416 66.93 -44.01 17.48
N ALA A 417 66.18 -45.03 17.03
CA ALA A 417 65.66 -46.08 17.90
C ALA A 417 66.80 -46.91 18.50
N ASP A 418 67.86 -47.19 17.75
CA ASP A 418 69.06 -47.87 18.24
C ASP A 418 69.83 -47.00 19.26
N GLY A 419 69.98 -45.70 19.00
CA GLY A 419 70.46 -44.75 20.02
C GLY A 419 69.58 -44.70 21.28
N HIS A 420 68.26 -44.82 21.13
CA HIS A 420 67.31 -44.84 22.25
C HIS A 420 67.29 -46.16 23.03
N LYS A 421 67.64 -47.30 22.44
CA LYS A 421 67.87 -48.55 23.20
C LYS A 421 68.97 -48.32 24.24
N ASN A 422 70.09 -47.74 23.81
CA ASN A 422 71.22 -47.40 24.66
C ASN A 422 70.85 -46.36 25.74
N SER A 423 70.10 -45.31 25.38
CA SER A 423 69.65 -44.28 26.35
C SER A 423 68.62 -44.80 27.37
N LYS A 424 67.72 -45.71 26.98
CA LYS A 424 66.74 -46.32 27.91
C LYS A 424 67.43 -47.17 28.98
N ALA A 425 68.48 -47.90 28.63
CA ALA A 425 69.31 -48.66 29.59
C ALA A 425 69.97 -47.77 30.67
N ALA A 426 70.19 -46.48 30.38
CA ALA A 426 70.62 -45.49 31.38
C ALA A 426 69.45 -44.92 32.19
N LYS A 427 68.28 -44.67 31.58
CA LYS A 427 67.12 -44.07 32.28
C LYS A 427 66.42 -44.98 33.29
N VAL A 428 66.43 -46.30 33.11
CA VAL A 428 65.84 -47.23 34.10
C VAL A 428 66.49 -47.04 35.48
N LYS A 429 67.83 -46.96 35.51
CA LYS A 429 68.67 -46.72 36.70
C LYS A 429 68.38 -45.40 37.44
N LEU A 430 67.66 -44.46 36.80
CA LEU A 430 67.26 -43.16 37.38
C LEU A 430 65.80 -43.14 37.85
N GLN A 431 64.94 -44.01 37.32
CA GLN A 431 63.52 -44.06 37.70
C GLN A 431 63.29 -44.78 39.03
N GLU A 432 64.16 -45.71 39.39
CA GLU A 432 64.17 -46.38 40.69
C GLU A 432 64.32 -45.35 41.83
N ILE A 433 65.23 -44.39 41.66
CA ILE A 433 65.51 -43.31 42.63
C ILE A 433 64.30 -42.39 42.82
N LYS A 434 63.61 -41.99 41.74
CA LYS A 434 62.51 -40.99 41.82
C LYS A 434 61.18 -41.53 42.33
N LYS A 435 60.94 -42.85 42.29
CA LYS A 435 59.71 -43.48 42.83
C LYS A 435 59.57 -43.33 44.35
N HIS A 436 60.65 -43.00 45.05
CA HIS A 436 60.67 -42.78 46.49
C HIS A 436 59.94 -41.49 46.92
N ILE A 437 59.97 -40.43 46.09
CA ILE A 437 59.63 -39.06 46.51
C ILE A 437 58.14 -38.70 46.30
N VAL A 438 57.50 -39.26 45.27
CA VAL A 438 56.17 -38.79 44.82
C VAL A 438 55.03 -39.16 45.78
N LYS A 439 55.21 -40.16 46.66
CA LYS A 439 54.17 -40.63 47.58
C LYS A 439 53.82 -39.61 48.68
N GLU A 440 54.71 -38.68 48.99
CA GLU A 440 54.63 -37.81 50.17
C GLU A 440 53.74 -36.56 49.97
N VAL A 441 53.19 -36.36 48.77
CA VAL A 441 52.57 -35.07 48.36
C VAL A 441 51.06 -35.18 48.05
N SER A 442 50.54 -36.37 47.73
CA SER A 442 49.19 -36.52 47.16
C SER A 442 48.01 -36.32 48.13
N GLU A 443 48.26 -36.28 49.43
CA GLU A 443 47.22 -36.42 50.46
C GLU A 443 46.56 -35.08 50.88
N GLN A 444 47.10 -33.93 50.44
CA GLN A 444 46.79 -32.60 51.01
C GLN A 444 45.70 -31.77 50.27
N SER A 445 45.01 -32.30 49.24
CA SER A 445 44.33 -31.45 48.25
C SER A 445 42.79 -31.55 48.11
N GLN A 446 42.11 -32.42 48.86
CA GLN A 446 40.73 -32.82 48.52
C GLN A 446 39.58 -32.04 49.20
N GLU A 447 39.86 -31.16 50.17
CA GLU A 447 38.85 -30.77 51.17
C GLU A 447 38.01 -29.52 50.84
N LEU A 448 38.42 -28.68 49.90
CA LEU A 448 37.91 -27.29 49.75
C LEU A 448 36.63 -27.08 48.91
N LEU A 449 36.09 -28.10 48.23
CA LEU A 449 35.16 -27.87 47.09
C LEU A 449 33.66 -27.67 47.45
N ARG A 450 33.21 -27.95 48.69
CA ARG A 450 31.79 -28.30 48.95
C ARG A 450 30.79 -27.15 49.20
N GLN A 451 31.19 -25.90 49.34
CA GLN A 451 30.40 -24.89 50.08
C GLN A 451 29.52 -23.90 49.28
N ALA A 452 29.37 -24.03 47.95
CA ALA A 452 29.06 -22.87 47.08
C ALA A 452 27.76 -22.94 46.21
N LEU A 453 26.64 -23.52 46.67
CA LEU A 453 25.51 -23.85 45.76
C LEU A 453 24.05 -23.44 46.13
N GLU A 454 23.73 -22.91 47.31
CA GLU A 454 22.33 -22.93 47.80
C GLU A 454 21.47 -21.65 47.60
N GLU A 455 22.05 -20.48 47.28
CA GLU A 455 21.40 -19.18 47.53
C GLU A 455 20.34 -18.69 46.50
N ALA A 456 20.17 -19.36 45.34
CA ALA A 456 19.72 -18.68 44.12
C ALA A 456 18.19 -18.63 43.80
N GLN A 457 17.28 -19.09 44.66
CA GLN A 457 15.97 -19.61 44.19
C GLN A 457 14.68 -18.80 44.52
N ALA A 458 14.73 -17.63 45.17
CA ALA A 458 13.58 -17.10 45.92
C ALA A 458 12.59 -16.12 45.22
N GLU A 459 12.94 -15.43 44.13
CA GLU A 459 12.32 -14.11 43.82
C GLU A 459 10.99 -14.07 43.01
N LEU A 460 10.54 -15.18 42.40
CA LEU A 460 9.77 -15.08 41.14
C LEU A 460 8.25 -14.77 41.22
N SER A 461 7.63 -14.64 42.40
CA SER A 461 6.19 -14.94 42.58
C SER A 461 5.16 -13.78 42.50
N ARG A 462 5.57 -12.49 42.51
CA ARG A 462 4.69 -11.37 42.95
C ARG A 462 3.91 -10.55 41.87
N LYS A 463 3.59 -11.07 40.67
CA LYS A 463 3.27 -10.19 39.50
C LYS A 463 1.89 -10.32 38.79
N PHE A 464 0.83 -10.89 39.37
CA PHE A 464 -0.32 -11.38 38.55
C PHE A 464 -1.73 -10.74 38.63
N GLU A 465 -2.08 -9.86 39.58
CA GLU A 465 -3.51 -9.67 39.94
C GLU A 465 -4.28 -8.45 39.35
N LEU A 466 -3.61 -7.50 38.70
CA LEU A 466 -4.14 -6.13 38.46
C LEU A 466 -5.34 -5.99 37.47
N ILE A 467 -5.68 -7.01 36.68
CA ILE A 467 -6.31 -6.82 35.35
C ILE A 467 -7.87 -6.92 35.33
N ARG A 468 -8.56 -7.06 36.47
CA ARG A 468 -9.95 -7.60 36.50
C ARG A 468 -11.17 -6.64 36.44
N GLN A 469 -11.04 -5.32 36.60
CA GLN A 469 -12.20 -4.50 37.04
C GLN A 469 -13.02 -3.70 35.99
N ILE A 470 -12.46 -3.36 34.82
CA ILE A 470 -13.05 -2.31 33.94
C ILE A 470 -14.06 -2.90 32.94
N ARG A 471 -15.31 -3.23 33.35
CA ARG A 471 -16.25 -3.94 32.45
C ARG A 471 -17.78 -3.79 32.64
N ALA A 472 -18.31 -2.86 33.44
CA ALA A 472 -19.63 -3.09 34.09
C ALA A 472 -20.90 -2.26 33.69
N ILE A 473 -20.86 -0.97 33.30
CA ILE A 473 -21.94 -0.05 33.78
C ILE A 473 -23.08 0.40 32.82
N GLU A 474 -22.88 0.79 31.53
CA GLU A 474 -23.77 1.83 30.92
C GLU A 474 -24.68 1.45 29.71
N SER A 475 -26.01 1.73 29.81
CA SER A 475 -26.97 1.73 28.66
C SER A 475 -28.42 2.34 28.91
N VAL A 476 -28.73 3.55 28.38
CA VAL A 476 -29.98 4.13 27.67
C VAL A 476 -31.48 3.73 28.03
N PRO A 477 -32.63 4.25 27.45
CA PRO A 477 -33.13 5.59 26.93
C PRO A 477 -34.70 5.98 27.08
N HIS A 478 -35.13 7.25 26.76
CA HIS A 478 -36.44 7.79 26.14
C HIS A 478 -37.90 7.69 26.77
N LEU A 479 -39.07 8.34 26.38
CA LEU A 479 -39.57 9.64 25.73
C LEU A 479 -41.17 9.85 25.67
N SER A 480 -41.70 11.11 25.46
CA SER A 480 -43.02 11.58 24.85
C SER A 480 -44.42 11.63 25.61
N HIS A 481 -45.60 12.04 25.04
CA HIS A 481 -46.21 13.42 24.74
C HIS A 481 -47.68 13.39 24.10
N LYS A 482 -48.68 14.34 24.35
CA LYS A 482 -49.94 14.65 23.50
C LYS A 482 -51.00 15.77 23.91
N PHE A 483 -52.11 15.98 23.13
CA PHE A 483 -53.14 17.11 23.05
C PHE A 483 -54.62 16.69 22.64
N LEU A 484 -55.64 17.62 22.61
CA LEU A 484 -57.02 17.51 21.99
C LEU A 484 -57.71 18.88 21.62
N ASP A 485 -58.91 18.90 20.97
CA ASP A 485 -59.59 20.07 20.28
C ASP A 485 -61.17 19.97 20.15
N ASP A 486 -61.85 21.02 19.65
CA ASP A 486 -63.29 21.36 19.84
C ASP A 486 -64.32 20.93 18.74
N THR A 487 -65.60 20.76 19.16
CA THR A 487 -66.80 20.84 18.28
C THR A 487 -67.81 21.90 18.72
N GLU A 488 -67.39 22.85 19.54
CA GLU A 488 -68.25 23.84 20.19
C GLU A 488 -68.16 25.18 19.44
N THR A 489 -69.30 25.83 19.20
CA THR A 489 -69.30 27.26 18.84
C THR A 489 -68.96 28.02 20.11
N GLY A 490 -67.77 28.65 20.15
CA GLY A 490 -67.12 29.12 21.39
C GLY A 490 -67.89 30.11 22.28
N GLY A 491 -69.05 30.62 21.86
CA GLY A 491 -69.97 31.41 22.69
C GLY A 491 -69.36 32.73 23.16
N HIS A 492 -69.25 33.71 22.27
CA HIS A 492 -68.60 35.00 22.55
C HIS A 492 -69.54 36.20 22.37
N GLU A 493 -70.84 35.95 22.16
CA GLU A 493 -71.94 36.92 22.16
C GLU A 493 -71.81 38.06 21.12
N LEU A 494 -71.03 37.86 20.05
CA LEU A 494 -70.95 38.86 18.97
C LEU A 494 -72.23 38.90 18.12
N LEU A 495 -72.65 40.10 17.72
CA LEU A 495 -73.79 40.38 16.82
C LEU A 495 -73.64 39.82 15.38
N CYS A 496 -72.64 38.97 15.13
CA CYS A 496 -72.40 38.26 13.87
C CYS A 496 -72.25 36.74 14.08
N GLU A 497 -72.55 36.21 15.27
CA GLU A 497 -72.61 34.77 15.55
C GLU A 497 -73.82 34.12 14.86
N MET A 498 -73.71 33.96 13.54
CA MET A 498 -74.60 33.07 12.80
C MET A 498 -74.34 31.63 13.24
N SER A 499 -75.37 30.95 13.70
CA SER A 499 -75.25 29.53 14.05
C SER A 499 -74.78 28.71 12.86
N LEU A 500 -74.21 27.53 13.13
CA LEU A 500 -73.73 26.58 12.11
C LEU A 500 -74.84 26.13 11.12
N ALA A 501 -76.11 26.46 11.38
CA ALA A 501 -77.26 26.24 10.52
C ALA A 501 -77.63 27.47 9.66
N GLU A 502 -77.77 28.68 10.22
CA GLU A 502 -78.20 29.89 9.48
C GLU A 502 -77.22 30.29 8.37
N LEU A 503 -75.93 30.03 8.61
CA LEU A 503 -74.85 30.21 7.64
C LEU A 503 -75.12 29.44 6.33
N ARG A 504 -75.93 28.37 6.35
CA ARG A 504 -76.20 27.49 5.20
C ARG A 504 -77.13 28.09 4.14
N GLU A 505 -78.08 28.95 4.52
CA GLU A 505 -79.05 29.54 3.57
C GLU A 505 -78.48 30.72 2.78
N ARG A 506 -77.71 31.61 3.41
CA ARG A 506 -77.06 32.72 2.69
C ARG A 506 -76.06 32.20 1.64
N LEU A 507 -75.41 31.07 1.95
CA LEU A 507 -74.60 30.32 0.99
C LEU A 507 -75.40 29.73 -0.18
N ALA A 508 -76.73 29.54 -0.09
CA ALA A 508 -77.50 28.93 -1.17
C ALA A 508 -77.61 29.83 -2.42
N ARG A 509 -77.91 31.13 -2.24
CA ARG A 509 -78.03 32.08 -3.37
C ARG A 509 -76.68 32.43 -3.99
N LEU A 510 -75.62 32.50 -3.18
CA LEU A 510 -74.26 32.73 -3.67
C LEU A 510 -73.81 31.62 -4.63
N LYS A 511 -74.12 30.35 -4.32
CA LYS A 511 -73.79 29.19 -5.18
C LYS A 511 -74.35 29.31 -6.61
N GLU A 512 -75.51 29.91 -6.83
CA GLU A 512 -76.09 30.04 -8.20
C GLU A 512 -75.35 31.06 -9.08
N GLN A 513 -74.85 32.14 -8.48
CA GLN A 513 -74.01 33.10 -9.20
C GLN A 513 -72.62 32.49 -9.43
N GLU A 514 -72.08 31.83 -8.41
CA GLU A 514 -70.82 31.10 -8.47
C GLU A 514 -70.85 30.02 -9.58
N GLN A 515 -71.94 29.26 -9.72
CA GLN A 515 -72.10 28.24 -10.78
C GLN A 515 -71.92 28.81 -12.19
N ARG A 516 -72.54 29.95 -12.52
CA ARG A 516 -72.44 30.57 -13.85
C ARG A 516 -71.03 31.10 -14.15
N GLU A 517 -70.33 31.57 -13.12
CA GLU A 517 -68.90 31.91 -13.25
C GLU A 517 -68.02 30.66 -13.37
N GLN A 518 -68.29 29.61 -12.59
CA GLN A 518 -67.61 28.33 -12.69
C GLN A 518 -67.76 27.74 -14.10
N GLU A 519 -68.91 27.86 -14.76
CA GLU A 519 -69.12 27.40 -16.14
C GLU A 519 -68.22 28.13 -17.15
N LYS A 520 -68.19 29.46 -17.13
CA LYS A 520 -67.31 30.27 -18.00
C LYS A 520 -65.83 30.01 -17.71
N ARG A 521 -65.46 29.80 -16.44
CA ARG A 521 -64.11 29.39 -16.03
C ARG A 521 -63.79 27.98 -16.55
N ARG A 522 -64.72 27.01 -16.45
CA ARG A 522 -64.56 25.63 -16.98
C ARG A 522 -64.35 25.61 -18.49
N GLN A 523 -65.04 26.45 -19.26
CA GLN A 523 -64.87 26.57 -20.71
C GLN A 523 -63.46 27.04 -21.09
N ARG A 524 -62.99 28.17 -20.53
CA ARG A 524 -61.61 28.66 -20.76
C ARG A 524 -60.55 27.64 -20.35
N ILE A 525 -60.73 27.01 -19.19
CA ILE A 525 -59.85 25.94 -18.68
C ILE A 525 -59.84 24.72 -19.62
N LEU A 526 -60.88 24.49 -20.42
CA LEU A 526 -60.93 23.40 -21.40
C LEU A 526 -60.17 23.77 -22.69
N GLU A 527 -60.35 25.00 -23.18
CA GLU A 527 -59.60 25.54 -24.33
C GLU A 527 -58.09 25.60 -24.04
N GLU A 528 -57.70 26.13 -22.87
CA GLU A 528 -56.32 26.16 -22.38
C GLU A 528 -55.71 24.76 -22.20
N LYS A 529 -56.53 23.75 -21.87
CA LYS A 529 -56.07 22.34 -21.82
C LYS A 529 -55.83 21.80 -23.21
N GLN A 530 -56.77 21.98 -24.15
CA GLN A 530 -56.65 21.47 -25.51
C GLN A 530 -55.42 22.05 -26.24
N SER A 531 -55.21 23.37 -26.17
CA SER A 531 -54.03 24.01 -26.76
C SER A 531 -52.73 23.55 -26.11
N ARG A 532 -52.72 23.33 -24.79
CA ARG A 532 -51.55 22.83 -24.06
C ARG A 532 -51.28 21.35 -24.34
N GLU A 533 -52.31 20.55 -24.57
CA GLU A 533 -52.20 19.14 -24.97
C GLU A 533 -51.63 19.01 -26.39
N GLN A 534 -52.07 19.86 -27.33
CA GLN A 534 -51.48 19.95 -28.68
C GLN A 534 -49.99 20.30 -28.64
N GLN A 535 -49.60 21.36 -27.92
CA GLN A 535 -48.19 21.74 -27.74
C GLN A 535 -47.34 20.61 -27.11
N LEU A 536 -47.91 19.83 -26.18
CA LEU A 536 -47.22 18.70 -25.57
C LEU A 536 -47.01 17.54 -26.55
N LEU A 537 -47.97 17.29 -27.45
CA LEU A 537 -47.84 16.28 -28.51
C LEU A 537 -46.76 16.67 -29.52
N GLU A 538 -46.77 17.91 -30.03
CA GLU A 538 -45.75 18.42 -30.95
C GLU A 538 -44.34 18.34 -30.36
N GLN A 539 -44.17 18.70 -29.09
CA GLN A 539 -42.88 18.56 -28.41
C GLN A 539 -42.49 17.08 -28.23
N LEU A 540 -43.43 16.18 -27.89
CA LEU A 540 -43.16 14.75 -27.82
C LEU A 540 -42.72 14.16 -29.18
N ASP A 541 -43.35 14.56 -30.28
CA ASP A 541 -42.98 14.09 -31.62
C ASP A 541 -41.57 14.55 -32.00
N THR A 542 -41.22 15.82 -31.76
CA THR A 542 -39.83 16.27 -31.98
C THR A 542 -38.82 15.56 -31.06
N ILE A 543 -39.16 15.31 -29.79
CA ILE A 543 -38.33 14.55 -28.86
C ILE A 543 -38.14 13.09 -29.32
N THR A 544 -39.18 12.42 -29.83
CA THR A 544 -39.03 11.04 -30.33
C THR A 544 -38.14 10.98 -31.57
N ALA A 545 -38.28 11.93 -32.50
CA ALA A 545 -37.39 12.05 -33.67
C ALA A 545 -35.92 12.32 -33.28
N CYS A 546 -35.68 13.20 -32.31
CA CYS A 546 -34.33 13.44 -31.78
C CYS A 546 -33.76 12.20 -31.05
N ARG A 547 -34.59 11.45 -30.32
CA ARG A 547 -34.20 10.20 -29.64
C ARG A 547 -33.87 9.07 -30.62
N THR A 548 -34.60 8.90 -31.72
CA THR A 548 -34.27 7.89 -32.75
C THR A 548 -32.98 8.23 -33.48
N ALA A 549 -32.79 9.50 -33.85
CA ALA A 549 -31.52 9.99 -34.43
C ALA A 549 -30.33 9.79 -33.47
N ALA A 550 -30.50 10.12 -32.18
CA ALA A 550 -29.50 9.85 -31.15
C ALA A 550 -29.21 8.35 -31.02
N GLY A 551 -30.25 7.50 -31.08
CA GLY A 551 -30.11 6.04 -31.12
C GLY A 551 -29.19 5.56 -32.24
N LEU A 552 -29.44 6.00 -33.49
CA LEU A 552 -28.59 5.69 -34.65
C LEU A 552 -27.15 6.22 -34.49
N ALA A 553 -26.96 7.40 -33.91
CA ALA A 553 -25.63 7.91 -33.59
C ALA A 553 -24.92 7.08 -32.49
N THR A 554 -25.65 6.45 -31.57
CA THR A 554 -25.05 5.53 -30.58
C THR A 554 -24.69 4.17 -31.16
N THR A 555 -25.42 3.62 -32.13
CA THR A 555 -25.03 2.37 -32.80
C THR A 555 -23.78 2.58 -33.66
N GLN A 556 -23.70 3.68 -34.41
CA GLN A 556 -22.47 4.07 -35.13
C GLN A 556 -21.26 4.14 -34.18
N LYS A 557 -21.39 4.79 -33.01
CA LYS A 557 -20.34 4.84 -31.97
C LYS A 557 -20.02 3.50 -31.31
N GLN A 558 -20.90 2.49 -31.41
CA GLN A 558 -20.59 1.11 -31.02
C GLN A 558 -19.82 0.39 -32.13
N ASP A 559 -20.15 0.64 -33.40
CA ASP A 559 -19.43 0.06 -34.54
C ASP A 559 -18.01 0.65 -34.68
N GLU A 560 -17.83 1.96 -34.47
CA GLU A 560 -16.49 2.58 -34.29
C GLU A 560 -15.67 1.85 -33.21
N LYS A 561 -16.28 1.51 -32.07
CA LYS A 561 -15.62 0.75 -31.00
C LYS A 561 -15.28 -0.68 -31.41
N LYS A 562 -16.11 -1.35 -32.22
CA LYS A 562 -15.79 -2.67 -32.79
C LYS A 562 -14.61 -2.57 -33.76
N MET A 563 -14.56 -1.53 -34.60
CA MET A 563 -13.42 -1.29 -35.49
C MET A 563 -12.12 -1.06 -34.70
N ARG A 564 -12.17 -0.34 -33.57
CA ARG A 564 -11.01 -0.20 -32.66
C ARG A 564 -10.56 -1.48 -31.96
N LEU A 565 -11.41 -2.52 -31.90
CA LEU A 565 -10.97 -3.87 -31.49
C LEU A 565 -10.24 -4.56 -32.65
N LYS A 566 -10.74 -4.46 -33.89
CA LYS A 566 -10.04 -4.94 -35.09
C LYS A 566 -8.67 -4.30 -35.29
N LEU A 567 -8.48 -3.03 -34.89
CA LEU A 567 -7.14 -2.41 -34.91
C LEU A 567 -6.14 -3.12 -33.98
N LYS A 568 -6.58 -3.70 -32.86
CA LYS A 568 -5.73 -4.51 -31.98
C LYS A 568 -5.44 -5.90 -32.57
N GLU A 569 -6.41 -6.47 -33.29
CA GLU A 569 -6.23 -7.72 -34.04
C GLU A 569 -5.22 -7.51 -35.19
N ALA A 570 -5.31 -6.40 -35.92
CA ALA A 570 -4.36 -6.03 -36.97
C ALA A 570 -2.92 -5.90 -36.43
N VAL A 571 -2.72 -5.28 -35.26
CA VAL A 571 -1.41 -5.18 -34.59
C VAL A 571 -0.80 -6.57 -34.28
N SER A 572 -1.61 -7.61 -34.07
CA SER A 572 -1.09 -8.98 -33.89
C SER A 572 -0.63 -9.64 -35.20
N THR A 573 -1.05 -9.12 -36.36
CA THR A 573 -0.64 -9.58 -37.70
C THR A 573 0.58 -8.83 -38.25
N ASP A 574 1.03 -7.80 -37.55
CA ASP A 574 2.16 -6.94 -37.87
C ASP A 574 3.45 -7.77 -38.07
N GLU A 575 4.08 -7.71 -39.25
CA GLU A 575 5.20 -8.60 -39.62
C GLU A 575 6.33 -8.61 -38.58
N ARG A 576 6.61 -7.44 -38.00
CA ARG A 576 7.65 -7.24 -36.97
C ARG A 576 7.27 -7.89 -35.64
N VAL A 577 5.98 -7.87 -35.27
CA VAL A 577 5.44 -8.57 -34.10
C VAL A 577 5.48 -10.08 -34.32
N VAL A 578 5.04 -10.55 -35.48
CA VAL A 578 5.08 -11.98 -35.88
C VAL A 578 6.51 -12.52 -35.92
N ALA A 579 7.49 -11.74 -36.39
CA ALA A 579 8.90 -12.11 -36.35
C ALA A 579 9.43 -12.27 -34.92
N LEU A 580 9.06 -11.38 -34.00
CA LEU A 580 9.42 -11.48 -32.58
C LEU A 580 8.70 -12.66 -31.88
N GLN A 581 7.47 -12.99 -32.26
CA GLN A 581 6.79 -14.21 -31.77
C GLN A 581 7.57 -15.47 -32.17
N LYS A 582 7.95 -15.59 -33.45
CA LYS A 582 8.74 -16.73 -33.97
C LYS A 582 10.11 -16.86 -33.30
N THR A 583 10.83 -15.75 -33.06
CA THR A 583 12.12 -15.83 -32.36
C THR A 583 11.96 -16.22 -30.89
N LEU A 584 10.90 -15.75 -30.21
CA LEU A 584 10.55 -16.15 -28.85
C LEU A 584 10.29 -17.67 -28.75
N GLU A 585 9.48 -18.22 -29.67
CA GLU A 585 9.20 -19.66 -29.73
C GLU A 585 10.50 -20.48 -29.93
N MET A 586 11.37 -20.06 -30.84
CA MET A 586 12.66 -20.71 -31.08
C MET A 586 13.55 -20.73 -29.82
N LYS A 587 13.61 -19.63 -29.05
CA LYS A 587 14.38 -19.58 -27.78
C LYS A 587 13.76 -20.48 -26.70
N GLN A 588 12.43 -20.54 -26.62
CA GLN A 588 11.74 -21.45 -25.70
C GLN A 588 11.99 -22.92 -26.05
N GLN A 589 11.97 -23.28 -27.33
CA GLN A 589 12.32 -24.62 -27.81
C GLN A 589 13.79 -24.97 -27.51
N GLU A 590 14.74 -24.04 -27.70
CA GLU A 590 16.15 -24.27 -27.33
C GLU A 590 16.28 -24.61 -25.83
N ARG A 591 15.60 -23.84 -24.98
CA ARG A 591 15.60 -24.04 -23.52
C ARG A 591 14.92 -25.36 -23.11
N GLN A 592 13.87 -25.79 -23.79
CA GLN A 592 13.25 -27.10 -23.57
C GLN A 592 14.23 -28.23 -23.90
N LYS A 593 14.85 -28.20 -25.08
CA LYS A 593 15.87 -29.18 -25.52
C LYS A 593 17.07 -29.23 -24.55
N ARG A 594 17.55 -28.09 -24.07
CA ARG A 594 18.60 -28.04 -23.02
C ARG A 594 18.15 -28.72 -21.73
N LYS A 595 16.97 -28.39 -21.19
CA LYS A 595 16.42 -29.03 -19.98
C LYS A 595 16.22 -30.54 -20.13
N GLU A 596 15.87 -31.02 -21.32
CA GLU A 596 15.70 -32.44 -21.61
C GLU A 596 17.05 -33.17 -21.62
N THR A 597 18.08 -32.60 -22.26
CA THR A 597 19.44 -33.18 -22.20
C THR A 597 20.06 -33.11 -20.80
N GLU A 598 19.78 -32.06 -20.01
CA GLU A 598 20.15 -32.00 -18.58
C GLU A 598 19.48 -33.14 -17.78
N LYS A 599 18.17 -33.36 -17.94
CA LYS A 599 17.43 -34.45 -17.30
C LYS A 599 17.90 -35.84 -17.75
N ALA A 600 18.30 -36.00 -19.01
CA ALA A 600 18.87 -37.25 -19.51
C ALA A 600 20.23 -37.54 -18.86
N LYS A 601 21.10 -36.52 -18.79
CA LYS A 601 22.40 -36.59 -18.09
C LYS A 601 22.24 -36.89 -16.60
N SER A 602 21.27 -36.29 -15.90
CA SER A 602 21.06 -36.55 -14.47
C SER A 602 20.64 -37.99 -14.21
N LYS A 603 19.62 -38.50 -14.93
CA LYS A 603 19.17 -39.90 -14.84
C LYS A 603 20.30 -40.90 -15.10
N LEU A 604 21.15 -40.64 -16.09
CA LEU A 604 22.28 -41.52 -16.40
C LEU A 604 23.33 -41.50 -15.27
N ASN A 605 23.63 -40.32 -14.71
CA ASN A 605 24.51 -40.21 -13.53
C ASN A 605 23.92 -40.89 -12.28
N GLU A 606 22.60 -40.78 -12.05
CA GLU A 606 21.90 -41.45 -10.96
C GLU A 606 21.98 -42.98 -11.09
N GLN A 607 21.80 -43.52 -12.30
CA GLN A 607 21.95 -44.95 -12.60
C GLN A 607 23.39 -45.43 -12.40
N MET A 608 24.39 -44.68 -12.91
CA MET A 608 25.81 -44.99 -12.71
C MET A 608 26.21 -44.92 -11.23
N ALA A 609 25.70 -43.94 -10.47
CA ALA A 609 25.92 -43.86 -9.03
C ALA A 609 25.30 -45.06 -8.28
N ALA A 610 24.08 -45.47 -8.64
CA ALA A 610 23.44 -46.65 -8.05
C ALA A 610 24.19 -47.96 -8.36
N GLN A 611 24.75 -48.11 -9.57
CA GLN A 611 25.61 -49.24 -9.93
C GLN A 611 26.94 -49.23 -9.16
N ASN A 612 27.57 -48.05 -9.00
CA ASN A 612 28.78 -47.88 -8.20
C ASN A 612 28.56 -48.20 -6.71
N VAL A 613 27.42 -47.80 -6.13
CA VAL A 613 27.06 -48.15 -4.74
C VAL A 613 26.82 -49.66 -4.59
N LYS A 614 26.12 -50.30 -5.53
CA LYS A 614 25.90 -51.76 -5.52
C LYS A 614 27.21 -52.54 -5.63
N THR A 615 28.09 -52.17 -6.55
CA THR A 615 29.40 -52.83 -6.74
C THR A 615 30.37 -52.57 -5.58
N TYR A 616 30.35 -51.38 -4.98
CA TYR A 616 31.12 -51.09 -3.76
C TYR A 616 30.61 -51.91 -2.56
N SER A 617 29.29 -51.98 -2.36
CA SER A 617 28.67 -52.81 -1.31
C SER A 617 29.06 -54.28 -1.46
N HIS A 618 29.01 -54.83 -2.68
CA HIS A 618 29.40 -56.21 -2.93
C HIS A 618 30.90 -56.46 -2.69
N LYS A 619 31.78 -55.54 -3.10
CA LYS A 619 33.22 -55.60 -2.76
C LYS A 619 33.46 -55.54 -1.26
N LYS A 620 32.72 -54.70 -0.52
CA LYS A 620 32.80 -54.65 0.95
C LYS A 620 32.39 -55.99 1.58
N GLN A 621 31.27 -56.58 1.15
CA GLN A 621 30.82 -57.89 1.64
C GLN A 621 31.84 -59.01 1.39
N VAL A 622 32.56 -58.98 0.26
CA VAL A 622 33.63 -59.94 -0.02
C VAL A 622 34.82 -59.74 0.93
N LEU A 623 35.24 -58.50 1.19
CA LEU A 623 36.31 -58.19 2.15
C LEU A 623 35.92 -58.54 3.59
N GLU A 624 34.68 -58.26 4.01
CA GLU A 624 34.17 -58.66 5.32
C GLU A 624 34.15 -60.19 5.48
N LYS A 625 33.70 -60.94 4.46
CA LYS A 625 33.78 -62.41 4.45
C LYS A 625 35.22 -62.91 4.57
N GLN A 626 36.17 -62.33 3.83
CA GLN A 626 37.59 -62.69 3.94
C GLN A 626 38.17 -62.38 5.33
N HIS A 627 37.74 -61.30 5.97
CA HIS A 627 38.17 -60.95 7.32
C HIS A 627 37.62 -61.93 8.38
N TRP A 628 36.34 -62.30 8.29
CA TRP A 628 35.75 -63.34 9.16
C TRP A 628 36.48 -64.68 9.01
N LEU A 629 36.77 -65.12 7.78
CA LEU A 629 37.53 -66.35 7.51
C LEU A 629 38.94 -66.33 8.13
N GLN A 630 39.59 -65.16 8.18
CA GLN A 630 40.88 -64.99 8.86
C GLN A 630 40.76 -65.05 10.39
N LEU A 631 39.66 -64.53 10.96
CA LEU A 631 39.38 -64.61 12.40
C LEU A 631 39.04 -66.04 12.82
N GLU A 632 38.24 -66.76 12.04
CA GLU A 632 37.94 -68.19 12.23
C GLU A 632 39.22 -69.02 12.25
N GLN A 633 40.08 -68.88 11.23
CA GLN A 633 41.38 -69.56 11.18
C GLN A 633 42.35 -69.14 12.32
N ALA A 634 42.20 -67.94 12.89
CA ALA A 634 42.98 -67.51 14.05
C ALA A 634 42.47 -68.16 15.34
N LEU A 635 41.15 -68.26 15.50
CA LEU A 635 40.49 -68.96 16.61
C LEU A 635 40.77 -70.46 16.57
N GLU A 636 40.69 -71.12 15.40
CA GLU A 636 41.10 -72.52 15.23
C GLU A 636 42.54 -72.75 15.70
N LYS A 637 43.47 -71.87 15.32
CA LYS A 637 44.88 -71.94 15.76
C LYS A 637 45.06 -71.66 17.24
N GLN A 638 44.19 -70.88 17.88
CA GLN A 638 44.17 -70.73 19.35
C GLN A 638 43.63 -71.99 20.02
N VAL A 639 42.48 -72.53 19.58
CA VAL A 639 41.88 -73.76 20.11
C VAL A 639 42.82 -74.96 19.96
N GLN A 640 43.51 -75.10 18.82
CA GLN A 640 44.56 -76.10 18.63
C GLN A 640 45.70 -75.94 19.63
N ARG A 641 46.22 -74.72 19.83
CA ARG A 641 47.27 -74.43 20.84
C ARG A 641 46.80 -74.72 22.26
N GLU A 642 45.54 -74.44 22.60
CA GLU A 642 44.97 -74.76 23.89
C GLU A 642 44.74 -76.26 24.09
N ALA A 643 44.34 -77.00 23.06
CA ALA A 643 44.28 -78.46 23.08
C ALA A 643 45.67 -79.08 23.27
N SER A 644 46.71 -78.59 22.56
CA SER A 644 48.10 -79.00 22.81
C SER A 644 48.56 -78.70 24.24
N ARG A 645 48.18 -77.54 24.80
CA ARG A 645 48.45 -77.19 26.20
C ARG A 645 47.72 -78.11 27.20
N ARG A 646 46.46 -78.44 26.95
CA ARG A 646 45.70 -79.37 27.82
C ARG A 646 46.29 -80.78 27.79
N ASN A 647 46.71 -81.26 26.62
CA ASN A 647 47.38 -82.56 26.49
C ASN A 647 48.74 -82.58 27.20
N THR A 648 49.50 -81.48 27.18
CA THR A 648 50.75 -81.37 27.94
C THR A 648 50.55 -81.22 29.45
N SER A 649 49.45 -80.61 29.92
CA SER A 649 49.11 -80.60 31.36
C SER A 649 48.57 -81.94 31.86
N GLY A 650 47.84 -82.70 31.03
CA GLY A 650 47.32 -84.03 31.40
C GLY A 650 48.44 -85.03 31.72
N LEU A 651 49.58 -84.93 31.03
CA LEU A 651 50.78 -85.73 31.29
C LEU A 651 51.46 -85.46 32.65
N ILE A 652 51.06 -84.42 33.38
CA ILE A 652 51.66 -84.05 34.68
C ILE A 652 50.84 -84.57 35.87
N GLN A 653 49.57 -84.96 35.67
CA GLN A 653 48.71 -85.51 36.74
C GLN A 653 48.77 -87.05 36.88
N GLY A 654 49.66 -87.73 36.12
CA GLY A 654 49.77 -89.20 36.09
C GLY A 654 50.82 -89.82 37.02
N ILE A 655 51.35 -89.10 38.00
CA ILE A 655 52.48 -89.56 38.86
C ILE A 655 52.13 -89.43 40.36
N ALA A 656 50.91 -89.83 40.74
CA ALA A 656 50.44 -89.80 42.12
C ALA A 656 49.29 -90.80 42.40
N ILE A 657 49.60 -92.10 42.36
CA ILE A 657 49.09 -93.23 43.17
C ILE A 657 49.74 -94.51 42.64
#